data_AF-W9P264-F1
#
_entry.id   AF-W9P264-F1
#
_cell.length_a   1.000
_cell.length_b   1.000
_cell.length_c   1.000
_cell.angle_alpha   90.00
_cell.angle_beta   90.00
_cell.angle_gamma   90.00
#
_symmetry.space_group_name_H-M   'P 1'
#
loop_
_entity.id
_entity.type
_entity.pdbx_description
1 polymer ?
#
loop_
_entity_poly.entity_id
_entity_poly.type
_entity_poly.pdbx_seq_one_letter_code
_entity_poly.pdbx_strand_id
1 'polypeptide(L)'
;MSDHNPKPPSASLLDEEGICMLSLDGGGVRGLSSLYVLKRIMDGHNAKREKLGQSPQKPADIFDLIGGTSTGGLIAIMLGRLQMDVDECISAYNDLIKVVFSKEARVHQSKFNLLGQTQARFDSGGLKDAIEKTLRDKGLSPTDGMVDSRETGCKVFVCATSKLDAATYRFRSYTSHNSFLNATICQAARATSAATTFFNPVSIGGMKFVDGALGANNPVDQVEEEAREIWCSNTGNLQQLVKCFVSIGTGKLPTYNIHDRIDKFIATLAKMATDVEKTAEASMKRWRQHLDQGRYFRFNVDHGLQTVGMKEYKKKGEIQASTYKYLNSQVQSSSVQRCVENLILKKELTGLDFELRIKHEQDLLSPSSNPQSPENPQESQSKQPASRQIKSPPQPCFFVPTKLPPSSIDRPKYLRKLQAALPQDRHQRAALAGLHGSGKTQIAIQFAEWVHSAYPEYSVFWLSADNLEESYSRITQKLGLFRRYKHESKSSDARVLFHRYLSTERLGRWFLIIDDADTDNDSSSPSAQPRSVFSDLPDSKEGNILFITHSMKGATTAVGNQVNKVIKVEGLENTDAISILRQSLFNSRLLADEDIAQELLSELNGLPLSIQQAARYLNNHAHLTIHKLLDLLRSPSQDAFPFISPESNGSGGGRDSQDSLLKTAMKLFEAIQKDNPHAGMLLEFISQIGPSSIPRTILTGTGINTGIKGKKAKLEESIGALCSFFLLAPSQGGNMFDMPTIVHLCMRVWVKQKKASKSLTETVTKRLNELIPQVDWSKRLIWKKYEAHAIRVLTGCQDHDLKFDARFQLACKVGSWLLRERNVKGAIPWLQQTLGWAKKSSFKNTQRRLRIQLDLAEAYAETEQSAKAIQLTEKALAFQEKHLSKDGSSVLAVSCVLAKSHRFNGAPTKETDRLEKLKKVDNKRSAMERLTLLGELGKCYSSDKEYEKAIENLEMGVDAAGGKIAKHDPILIFVKNHLAYAYGQRGQHNEAISILEETLPIQEQILGKSHSETLITQSHLANQYLETKELTKAISVLEELVPIQRKTLGQMNRETMCSENQLAEAYFNNQNVYTALKLYEHMRLVRRNLGQSNEHRKWAEAGYEKCAETWKWTWMRR
;
A
#
# COMPACT_ATOMS: atom_id res chain seq x y z
N MET A 1 -55.79 -46.51 -18.92
CA MET A 1 -54.37 -46.19 -18.68
C MET A 1 -54.27 -44.68 -18.74
N SER A 2 -54.27 -44.08 -17.55
CA SER A 2 -54.54 -42.68 -17.29
C SER A 2 -53.27 -41.87 -17.12
N ASP A 3 -53.30 -40.69 -17.70
CA ASP A 3 -52.58 -39.45 -17.39
C ASP A 3 -51.71 -39.42 -16.13
N HIS A 4 -50.40 -39.44 -16.33
CA HIS A 4 -49.43 -38.82 -15.44
C HIS A 4 -48.35 -38.11 -16.28
N ASN A 5 -48.70 -36.94 -16.82
CA ASN A 5 -47.70 -35.92 -17.12
C ASN A 5 -47.38 -35.17 -15.82
N PRO A 6 -46.11 -35.09 -15.39
CA PRO A 6 -45.75 -34.27 -14.24
C PRO A 6 -46.03 -32.79 -14.59
N LYS A 7 -46.91 -32.14 -13.80
CA LYS A 7 -47.11 -30.69 -13.89
C LYS A 7 -45.77 -29.97 -13.65
N PRO A 8 -45.43 -28.91 -14.41
CA PRO A 8 -44.27 -28.09 -14.10
C PRO A 8 -44.44 -27.46 -12.70
N PRO A 9 -43.34 -27.25 -11.95
CA PRO A 9 -43.44 -26.62 -10.63
C PRO A 9 -44.08 -25.24 -10.80
N SER A 10 -45.12 -24.95 -10.03
CA SER A 10 -45.74 -23.63 -9.98
C SER A 10 -44.66 -22.59 -9.66
N ALA A 11 -44.45 -21.62 -10.55
CA ALA A 11 -43.47 -20.56 -10.33
C ALA A 11 -43.81 -19.80 -9.03
N SER A 12 -42.81 -19.58 -8.18
CA SER A 12 -42.98 -18.84 -6.93
C SER A 12 -43.24 -17.35 -7.22
N LEU A 13 -43.88 -16.61 -6.30
CA LEU A 13 -44.04 -15.16 -6.45
C LEU A 13 -42.69 -14.44 -6.65
N LEU A 14 -41.62 -14.94 -6.02
CA LEU A 14 -40.24 -14.48 -6.25
C LEU A 14 -39.79 -14.66 -7.70
N ASP A 15 -40.23 -15.72 -8.38
CA ASP A 15 -39.88 -15.98 -9.77
C ASP A 15 -40.67 -15.15 -10.77
N GLU A 16 -41.90 -14.76 -10.45
CA GLU A 16 -42.72 -13.97 -11.36
C GLU A 16 -42.51 -12.46 -11.19
N GLU A 17 -42.31 -12.02 -9.95
CA GLU A 17 -42.34 -10.61 -9.57
C GLU A 17 -41.11 -10.13 -8.78
N GLY A 18 -40.18 -11.01 -8.41
CA GLY A 18 -38.99 -10.60 -7.64
C GLY A 18 -38.00 -9.70 -8.40
N ILE A 19 -37.09 -9.08 -7.64
CA ILE A 19 -36.23 -7.98 -8.13
C ILE A 19 -35.19 -8.48 -9.14
N CYS A 20 -35.17 -7.86 -10.31
CA CYS A 20 -34.17 -8.02 -11.36
C CYS A 20 -33.25 -6.81 -11.43
N MET A 21 -31.95 -7.01 -11.22
CA MET A 21 -30.95 -5.92 -11.17
C MET A 21 -29.85 -6.10 -12.21
N LEU A 22 -29.39 -4.99 -12.79
CA LEU A 22 -28.29 -4.95 -13.76
C LEU A 22 -27.20 -3.96 -13.30
N SER A 23 -25.98 -4.46 -13.16
CA SER A 23 -24.77 -3.67 -12.84
C SER A 23 -23.82 -3.67 -14.03
N LEU A 24 -23.41 -2.47 -14.48
CA LEU A 24 -22.55 -2.29 -15.64
C LEU A 24 -21.23 -1.57 -15.28
N ASP A 25 -20.12 -2.27 -15.49
CA ASP A 25 -18.78 -1.73 -15.20
C ASP A 25 -18.35 -0.61 -16.16
N GLY A 26 -17.43 0.24 -15.69
CA GLY A 26 -16.74 1.22 -16.52
C GLY A 26 -15.50 0.66 -17.23
N GLY A 27 -15.31 1.01 -18.52
CA GLY A 27 -14.20 0.45 -19.30
C GLY A 27 -13.86 1.11 -20.65
N GLY A 28 -14.38 2.30 -20.94
CA GLY A 28 -14.11 2.98 -22.22
C GLY A 28 -14.70 2.23 -23.41
N VAL A 29 -14.00 2.19 -24.54
CA VAL A 29 -14.43 1.49 -25.77
C VAL A 29 -14.85 0.02 -25.50
N ARG A 30 -14.28 -0.63 -24.47
CA ARG A 30 -14.61 -2.02 -24.09
C ARG A 30 -16.01 -2.20 -23.49
N GLY A 31 -16.75 -1.12 -23.21
CA GLY A 31 -18.19 -1.18 -22.93
C GLY A 31 -19.02 -1.88 -24.02
N LEU A 32 -18.50 -1.93 -25.26
CA LEU A 32 -19.07 -2.77 -26.33
C LEU A 32 -19.11 -4.26 -25.96
N SER A 33 -18.13 -4.76 -25.20
CA SER A 33 -18.15 -6.15 -24.72
C SER A 33 -19.35 -6.39 -23.81
N SER A 34 -19.62 -5.48 -22.88
CA SER A 34 -20.78 -5.57 -21.99
C SER A 34 -22.10 -5.56 -22.75
N LEU A 35 -22.20 -4.74 -23.80
CA LEU A 35 -23.35 -4.72 -24.71
C LEU A 35 -23.50 -6.02 -25.50
N TYR A 36 -22.43 -6.64 -25.98
CA TYR A 36 -22.50 -7.93 -26.68
C TYR A 36 -22.90 -9.09 -25.74
N VAL A 37 -22.44 -9.07 -24.48
CA VAL A 37 -22.91 -10.02 -23.45
C VAL A 37 -24.40 -9.84 -23.22
N LEU A 38 -24.85 -8.60 -22.99
CA LEU A 38 -26.26 -8.31 -22.76
C LEU A 38 -27.11 -8.65 -23.99
N LYS A 39 -26.62 -8.38 -25.20
CA LYS A 39 -27.27 -8.75 -26.46
C LYS A 39 -27.51 -10.25 -26.52
N ARG A 40 -26.48 -11.07 -26.21
CA ARG A 40 -26.63 -12.53 -26.21
C ARG A 40 -27.71 -13.02 -25.23
N ILE A 41 -27.85 -12.38 -24.07
CA ILE A 41 -28.87 -12.69 -23.07
C ILE A 41 -30.26 -12.26 -23.59
N MET A 42 -30.40 -11.01 -24.05
CA MET A 42 -31.67 -10.45 -24.51
C MET A 42 -32.19 -11.13 -25.78
N ASP A 43 -31.31 -11.44 -26.74
CA ASP A 43 -31.66 -12.21 -27.94
C ASP A 43 -32.16 -13.61 -27.56
N GLY A 44 -31.50 -14.26 -26.59
CA GLY A 44 -31.92 -15.56 -26.07
C GLY A 44 -33.28 -15.51 -25.36
N HIS A 45 -33.51 -14.47 -24.55
CA HIS A 45 -34.77 -14.21 -23.87
C HIS A 45 -35.90 -13.96 -24.87
N ASN A 46 -35.71 -13.04 -25.81
CA ASN A 46 -36.73 -12.69 -26.79
C ASN A 46 -37.01 -13.84 -27.77
N ALA A 47 -36.01 -14.64 -28.15
CA ALA A 47 -36.23 -15.86 -28.94
C ALA A 47 -37.06 -16.91 -28.18
N LYS A 48 -36.94 -17.00 -26.85
CA LYS A 48 -37.81 -17.86 -26.04
C LYS A 48 -39.22 -17.30 -25.93
N ARG A 49 -39.36 -15.98 -25.75
CA ARG A 49 -40.68 -15.30 -25.74
C ARG A 49 -41.42 -15.48 -27.05
N GLU A 50 -40.74 -15.32 -28.18
CA GLU A 50 -41.30 -15.55 -29.51
C GLU A 50 -41.81 -16.98 -29.67
N LYS A 51 -41.03 -17.99 -29.22
CA LYS A 51 -41.48 -19.40 -29.18
C LYS A 51 -42.70 -19.64 -28.29
N LEU A 52 -42.90 -18.79 -27.28
CA LEU A 52 -44.06 -18.81 -26.38
C LEU A 52 -45.21 -17.89 -26.87
N GLY A 53 -45.09 -17.29 -28.06
CA GLY A 53 -46.11 -16.38 -28.62
C GLY A 53 -46.18 -15.01 -27.93
N GLN A 54 -45.13 -14.60 -27.22
CA GLN A 54 -45.06 -13.35 -26.46
C GLN A 54 -44.27 -12.28 -27.22
N SER A 55 -44.62 -11.00 -27.00
CA SER A 55 -43.89 -9.86 -27.59
C SER A 55 -42.46 -9.74 -27.04
N PRO A 56 -41.49 -9.26 -27.84
CA PRO A 56 -40.14 -9.01 -27.37
C PRO A 56 -40.12 -7.92 -26.30
N GLN A 57 -39.21 -8.06 -25.34
CA GLN A 57 -38.99 -7.12 -24.26
C GLN A 57 -37.63 -6.41 -24.40
N LYS A 58 -37.58 -5.16 -23.97
CA LYS A 58 -36.36 -4.37 -23.80
C LYS A 58 -35.77 -4.58 -22.41
N PRO A 59 -34.50 -4.21 -22.18
CA PRO A 59 -33.91 -4.32 -20.84
C PRO A 59 -34.70 -3.58 -19.74
N ALA A 60 -35.28 -2.41 -20.06
CA ALA A 60 -36.11 -1.63 -19.13
C ALA A 60 -37.44 -2.32 -18.74
N ASP A 61 -37.88 -3.33 -19.51
CA ASP A 61 -39.10 -4.09 -19.21
C ASP A 61 -38.83 -5.28 -18.28
N ILE A 62 -37.56 -5.61 -18.04
CA ILE A 62 -37.12 -6.79 -17.29
C ILE A 62 -36.39 -6.39 -16.01
N PHE A 63 -35.45 -5.44 -16.12
CA PHE A 63 -34.63 -5.01 -15.00
C PHE A 63 -35.32 -3.86 -14.25
N ASP A 64 -35.58 -4.08 -12.98
CA ASP A 64 -36.16 -3.10 -12.07
C ASP A 64 -35.15 -2.00 -11.71
N LEU A 65 -33.86 -2.34 -11.67
CA LEU A 65 -32.78 -1.42 -11.36
C LEU A 65 -31.58 -1.62 -12.30
N ILE A 66 -31.18 -0.55 -12.98
CA ILE A 66 -29.96 -0.52 -13.81
C ILE A 66 -28.99 0.52 -13.25
N GLY A 67 -27.83 0.06 -12.79
CA GLY A 67 -26.74 0.90 -12.28
C GLY A 67 -25.50 0.81 -13.16
N GLY A 68 -24.84 1.94 -13.39
CA GLY A 68 -23.64 1.97 -14.23
C GLY A 68 -22.61 3.02 -13.82
N THR A 69 -21.35 2.74 -14.13
CA THR A 69 -20.22 3.66 -13.93
C THR A 69 -19.50 3.91 -15.26
N SER A 70 -19.02 5.13 -15.50
CA SER A 70 -18.30 5.48 -16.73
C SER A 70 -19.14 5.16 -17.97
N THR A 71 -18.55 4.47 -18.94
CA THR A 71 -19.26 3.95 -20.11
C THR A 71 -20.42 3.01 -19.77
N GLY A 72 -20.33 2.25 -18.67
CA GLY A 72 -21.46 1.48 -18.15
C GLY A 72 -22.62 2.36 -17.69
N GLY A 73 -22.32 3.57 -17.19
CA GLY A 73 -23.31 4.59 -16.86
C GLY A 73 -24.02 5.17 -18.08
N LEU A 74 -23.29 5.41 -19.18
CA LEU A 74 -23.90 5.81 -20.47
C LEU A 74 -24.84 4.72 -20.98
N ILE A 75 -24.42 3.45 -20.90
CA ILE A 75 -25.25 2.30 -21.28
C ILE A 75 -26.49 2.20 -20.39
N ALA A 76 -26.36 2.39 -19.07
CA ALA A 76 -27.49 2.39 -18.14
C ALA A 76 -28.53 3.47 -18.49
N ILE A 77 -28.08 4.69 -18.83
CA ILE A 77 -28.96 5.78 -19.28
C ILE A 77 -29.67 5.38 -20.58
N MET A 78 -28.95 4.87 -21.58
CA MET A 78 -29.54 4.50 -22.87
C MET A 78 -30.57 3.37 -22.74
N LEU A 79 -30.24 2.30 -22.02
CA LEU A 79 -31.10 1.13 -21.88
C LEU A 79 -32.32 1.40 -21.00
N GLY A 80 -32.15 2.06 -19.87
CA GLY A 80 -33.24 2.30 -18.92
C GLY A 80 -33.92 3.64 -19.14
N ARG A 81 -33.19 4.76 -18.99
CA ARG A 81 -33.78 6.12 -18.99
C ARG A 81 -34.29 6.54 -20.37
N LEU A 82 -33.62 6.10 -21.44
CA LEU A 82 -34.03 6.32 -22.83
C LEU A 82 -34.80 5.13 -23.43
N GLN A 83 -34.99 4.05 -22.67
CA GLN A 83 -35.72 2.83 -23.06
C GLN A 83 -35.29 2.27 -24.44
N MET A 84 -33.99 2.28 -24.71
CA MET A 84 -33.43 1.66 -25.91
C MET A 84 -33.40 0.14 -25.78
N ASP A 85 -33.62 -0.55 -26.90
CA ASP A 85 -33.17 -1.94 -26.99
C ASP A 85 -31.64 -2.02 -27.11
N VAL A 86 -31.10 -3.24 -27.06
CA VAL A 86 -29.64 -3.43 -27.04
C VAL A 86 -29.00 -3.06 -28.38
N ASP A 87 -29.69 -3.21 -29.50
CA ASP A 87 -29.15 -2.89 -30.83
C ASP A 87 -29.13 -1.39 -31.10
N GLU A 88 -30.20 -0.69 -30.73
CA GLU A 88 -30.25 0.77 -30.68
C GLU A 88 -29.11 1.31 -29.80
N CYS A 89 -28.92 0.72 -28.61
CA CYS A 89 -27.87 1.13 -27.70
C CYS A 89 -26.46 0.85 -28.26
N ILE A 90 -26.23 -0.28 -28.94
CA ILE A 90 -24.96 -0.56 -29.62
C ILE A 90 -24.70 0.46 -30.72
N SER A 91 -25.71 0.82 -31.50
CA SER A 91 -25.58 1.82 -32.56
C SER A 91 -25.22 3.19 -31.98
N ALA A 92 -26.01 3.69 -31.02
CA ALA A 92 -25.77 4.96 -30.36
C ALA A 92 -24.41 5.01 -29.65
N TYR A 93 -24.01 3.91 -29.00
CA TYR A 93 -22.71 3.81 -28.36
C TYR A 93 -21.55 3.87 -29.37
N ASN A 94 -21.69 3.21 -30.53
CA ASN A 94 -20.68 3.26 -31.59
C ASN A 94 -20.51 4.67 -32.16
N ASP A 95 -21.60 5.40 -32.36
CA ASP A 95 -21.57 6.79 -32.79
C ASP A 95 -20.88 7.69 -31.75
N LEU A 96 -21.23 7.51 -30.48
CA LEU A 96 -20.65 8.27 -29.37
C LEU A 96 -19.14 8.05 -29.26
N ILE A 97 -18.66 6.79 -29.26
CA ILE A 97 -17.22 6.51 -29.16
C ILE A 97 -16.44 6.99 -30.40
N LYS A 98 -17.07 7.01 -31.59
CA LYS A 98 -16.44 7.49 -32.82
C LYS A 98 -16.18 8.99 -32.76
N VAL A 99 -17.15 9.78 -32.26
CA VAL A 99 -17.01 11.23 -32.07
C VAL A 99 -15.96 11.54 -30.99
N VAL A 100 -15.97 10.77 -29.90
CA VAL A 100 -15.12 11.01 -28.73
C VAL A 100 -13.63 10.66 -28.95
N PHE A 101 -13.33 9.68 -29.81
CA PHE A 101 -11.96 9.17 -29.99
C PHE A 101 -11.36 9.40 -31.41
N SER A 102 -11.98 10.23 -32.26
CA SER A 102 -11.47 10.56 -33.60
C SER A 102 -10.18 11.39 -33.57
N LYS A 103 -9.42 11.40 -34.69
CA LYS A 103 -8.13 12.13 -34.80
C LYS A 103 -8.27 13.66 -34.74
N GLU A 104 -9.43 14.19 -35.14
CA GLU A 104 -9.73 15.64 -35.16
C GLU A 104 -10.03 16.20 -33.75
N ALA A 105 -10.39 15.36 -32.78
CA ALA A 105 -10.74 15.74 -31.40
C ALA A 105 -9.53 15.94 -30.45
N ARG A 106 -8.29 15.99 -30.97
CA ARG A 106 -7.05 16.12 -30.18
C ARG A 106 -6.74 17.59 -29.86
N VAL A 107 -7.34 18.14 -28.81
CA VAL A 107 -6.90 19.40 -28.22
C VAL A 107 -6.29 19.09 -26.84
N HIS A 108 -5.04 19.50 -26.64
CA HIS A 108 -4.17 19.36 -25.45
C HIS A 108 -3.24 18.13 -25.37
N GLN A 109 -1.96 18.37 -25.70
CA GLN A 109 -0.83 17.43 -25.56
C GLN A 109 -0.08 17.55 -24.21
N SER A 110 -0.65 18.18 -23.17
CA SER A 110 -0.07 18.25 -21.81
C SER A 110 -0.65 17.18 -20.88
N LYS A 111 0.21 16.43 -20.16
CA LYS A 111 -0.24 15.37 -19.22
C LYS A 111 -0.50 15.88 -17.80
N PHE A 112 -0.02 17.08 -17.42
CA PHE A 112 -0.23 17.65 -16.10
C PHE A 112 -0.41 19.18 -16.13
N ASN A 113 -1.24 19.69 -15.22
CA ASN A 113 -1.25 21.08 -14.79
C ASN A 113 -0.40 21.24 -13.52
N LEU A 114 0.02 22.48 -13.31
CA LEU A 114 1.09 22.96 -12.44
C LEU A 114 1.28 22.45 -11.01
N LEU A 115 0.27 21.79 -10.47
CA LEU A 115 0.19 21.31 -9.10
C LEU A 115 0.27 19.77 -9.06
N GLY A 116 0.70 19.12 -10.14
CA GLY A 116 0.68 17.66 -10.27
C GLY A 116 -0.74 17.08 -10.45
N GLN A 117 -1.66 17.89 -11.00
CA GLN A 117 -3.02 17.48 -11.33
C GLN A 117 -3.17 17.21 -12.82
N THR A 118 -3.90 16.17 -13.18
CA THR A 118 -4.04 15.69 -14.56
C THR A 118 -5.00 16.55 -15.39
N GLN A 119 -4.60 16.95 -16.61
CA GLN A 119 -5.44 17.71 -17.56
C GLN A 119 -6.16 16.76 -18.54
N ALA A 120 -7.31 17.18 -19.06
CA ALA A 120 -8.14 16.41 -19.99
C ALA A 120 -7.48 16.29 -21.39
N ARG A 121 -7.37 15.07 -21.92
CA ARG A 121 -6.76 14.74 -23.22
C ARG A 121 -7.70 14.87 -24.44
N PHE A 122 -8.99 15.11 -24.22
CA PHE A 122 -10.01 15.17 -25.27
C PHE A 122 -10.95 16.35 -25.07
N ASP A 123 -11.51 16.85 -26.18
CA ASP A 123 -12.51 17.91 -26.16
C ASP A 123 -13.80 17.45 -25.46
N SER A 124 -14.15 18.14 -24.37
CA SER A 124 -15.40 17.92 -23.65
C SER A 124 -16.65 18.39 -24.42
N GLY A 125 -16.47 19.19 -25.47
CA GLY A 125 -17.53 19.59 -26.41
C GLY A 125 -18.05 18.41 -27.22
N GLY A 126 -17.17 17.67 -27.91
CA GLY A 126 -17.58 16.51 -28.73
C GLY A 126 -18.38 15.42 -27.99
N LEU A 127 -18.04 15.11 -26.73
CA LEU A 127 -18.83 14.17 -25.91
C LEU A 127 -20.22 14.73 -25.58
N LYS A 128 -20.29 16.04 -25.26
CA LYS A 128 -21.55 16.73 -24.97
C LYS A 128 -22.45 16.69 -26.21
N ASP A 129 -21.93 17.04 -27.37
CA ASP A 129 -22.68 17.11 -28.62
C ASP A 129 -23.21 15.73 -29.05
N ALA A 130 -22.42 14.67 -28.84
CA ALA A 130 -22.84 13.30 -29.11
C ALA A 130 -24.00 12.86 -28.19
N ILE A 131 -23.90 13.16 -26.88
CA ILE A 131 -24.97 12.87 -25.92
C ILE A 131 -26.24 13.64 -26.30
N GLU A 132 -26.12 14.94 -26.60
CA GLU A 132 -27.26 15.76 -26.98
C GLU A 132 -27.90 15.31 -28.29
N LYS A 133 -27.11 14.83 -29.25
CA LYS A 133 -27.64 14.21 -30.48
C LYS A 133 -28.48 12.97 -30.13
N THR A 134 -27.96 12.06 -29.31
CA THR A 134 -28.70 10.85 -28.89
C THR A 134 -29.99 11.18 -28.16
N LEU A 135 -30.01 12.26 -27.35
CA LEU A 135 -31.24 12.74 -26.71
C LEU A 135 -32.26 13.26 -27.74
N ARG A 136 -31.81 14.07 -28.70
CA ARG A 136 -32.67 14.59 -29.78
C ARG A 136 -33.25 13.48 -30.65
N ASP A 137 -32.44 12.46 -30.98
CA ASP A 137 -32.87 11.29 -31.76
C ASP A 137 -33.97 10.49 -31.02
N LYS A 138 -34.06 10.60 -29.69
CA LYS A 138 -35.13 10.04 -28.85
C LYS A 138 -36.21 11.04 -28.43
N GLY A 139 -36.23 12.24 -29.02
CA GLY A 139 -37.24 13.27 -28.78
C GLY A 139 -37.11 14.00 -27.43
N LEU A 140 -35.93 13.97 -26.79
CA LEU A 140 -35.67 14.64 -25.52
C LEU A 140 -34.78 15.89 -25.69
N SER A 141 -34.95 16.86 -24.80
CA SER A 141 -34.13 18.07 -24.72
C SER A 141 -32.86 17.84 -23.89
N PRO A 142 -31.72 18.48 -24.23
CA PRO A 142 -30.53 18.52 -23.36
C PRO A 142 -30.78 19.07 -21.95
N THR A 143 -31.85 19.84 -21.76
CA THR A 143 -32.27 20.42 -20.47
C THR A 143 -33.13 19.47 -19.64
N ASP A 144 -33.51 18.31 -20.18
CA ASP A 144 -34.37 17.37 -19.47
C ASP A 144 -33.67 16.78 -18.24
N GLY A 145 -34.43 16.72 -17.16
CA GLY A 145 -33.97 16.18 -15.88
C GLY A 145 -33.62 14.70 -15.97
N MET A 146 -32.58 14.30 -15.23
CA MET A 146 -32.27 12.89 -15.03
C MET A 146 -33.45 12.17 -14.37
N VAL A 147 -34.07 12.79 -13.36
CA VAL A 147 -35.34 12.34 -12.76
C VAL A 147 -36.43 12.32 -13.82
N ASP A 148 -37.02 11.15 -14.04
CA ASP A 148 -38.07 10.93 -15.03
C ASP A 148 -39.44 11.18 -14.39
N SER A 149 -40.19 12.14 -14.93
CA SER A 149 -41.55 12.45 -14.48
C SER A 149 -42.59 11.43 -14.94
N ARG A 150 -42.21 10.47 -15.80
CA ARG A 150 -43.12 9.47 -16.39
C ARG A 150 -43.36 8.25 -15.49
N GLU A 151 -42.84 8.25 -14.26
CA GLU A 151 -42.89 7.12 -13.30
C GLU A 151 -42.65 5.75 -13.96
N THR A 152 -41.50 5.62 -14.63
CA THR A 152 -41.14 4.36 -15.29
C THR A 152 -40.82 3.28 -14.25
N GLY A 153 -41.27 2.04 -14.49
CA GLY A 153 -41.01 0.91 -13.58
C GLY A 153 -39.52 0.57 -13.43
N CYS A 154 -38.70 0.75 -14.48
CA CYS A 154 -37.25 0.58 -14.41
C CYS A 154 -36.58 1.83 -13.84
N LYS A 155 -35.85 1.65 -12.73
CA LYS A 155 -35.07 2.68 -12.05
C LYS A 155 -33.63 2.66 -12.55
N VAL A 156 -33.08 3.83 -12.84
CA VAL A 156 -31.70 4.00 -13.34
C VAL A 156 -30.92 4.93 -12.43
N PHE A 157 -29.67 4.58 -12.14
CA PHE A 157 -28.71 5.53 -11.57
C PHE A 157 -27.31 5.38 -12.19
N VAL A 158 -26.53 6.45 -12.12
CA VAL A 158 -25.12 6.45 -12.54
C VAL A 158 -24.22 6.98 -11.45
N CYS A 159 -23.03 6.38 -11.34
CA CYS A 159 -22.02 6.77 -10.35
C CYS A 159 -21.08 7.85 -10.89
N ALA A 160 -20.80 8.86 -10.07
CA ALA A 160 -19.74 9.84 -10.32
C ALA A 160 -18.98 10.12 -9.01
N THR A 161 -17.69 10.43 -9.08
CA THR A 161 -16.88 10.72 -7.91
C THR A 161 -16.71 12.23 -7.74
N SER A 162 -16.98 12.74 -6.53
CA SER A 162 -16.78 14.14 -6.20
C SER A 162 -15.29 14.45 -6.03
N LYS A 163 -14.84 15.59 -6.58
CA LYS A 163 -13.46 16.07 -6.38
C LYS A 163 -13.22 16.67 -5.00
N LEU A 164 -14.26 16.97 -4.24
CA LEU A 164 -14.15 17.66 -2.95
C LEU A 164 -13.75 16.69 -1.83
N ASP A 165 -14.41 15.54 -1.77
CA ASP A 165 -14.37 14.55 -0.68
C ASP A 165 -14.01 13.14 -1.15
N ALA A 166 -13.78 12.95 -2.46
CA ALA A 166 -13.56 11.66 -3.11
C ALA A 166 -14.70 10.64 -2.92
N ALA A 167 -15.90 11.09 -2.52
CA ALA A 167 -17.06 10.23 -2.32
C ALA A 167 -17.76 9.92 -3.66
N THR A 168 -18.39 8.74 -3.73
CA THR A 168 -19.23 8.33 -4.87
C THR A 168 -20.65 8.88 -4.70
N TYR A 169 -21.10 9.68 -5.66
CA TYR A 169 -22.45 10.20 -5.76
C TYR A 169 -23.23 9.45 -6.84
N ARG A 170 -24.54 9.31 -6.62
CA ARG A 170 -25.47 8.60 -7.50
C ARG A 170 -26.48 9.58 -8.08
N PHE A 171 -26.43 9.77 -9.40
CA PHE A 171 -27.44 10.56 -10.12
C PHE A 171 -28.55 9.62 -10.59
N ARG A 172 -29.77 9.86 -10.10
CA ARG A 172 -30.91 8.95 -10.21
C ARG A 172 -31.95 9.46 -11.18
N SER A 173 -32.66 8.52 -11.80
CA SER A 173 -33.86 8.77 -12.61
C SER A 173 -35.16 8.81 -11.81
N TYR A 174 -35.07 8.65 -10.50
CA TYR A 174 -36.19 8.65 -9.57
C TYR A 174 -35.83 9.48 -8.33
N THR A 175 -36.85 9.90 -7.59
CA THR A 175 -36.70 10.65 -6.34
C THR A 175 -36.31 9.73 -5.18
N SER A 176 -35.36 10.16 -4.36
CA SER A 176 -34.96 9.52 -3.09
C SER A 176 -34.76 10.61 -2.02
N HIS A 177 -35.01 10.27 -0.75
CA HIS A 177 -34.83 11.17 0.40
C HIS A 177 -33.38 11.65 0.59
N ASN A 178 -32.42 10.97 -0.04
CA ASN A 178 -30.99 11.29 0.03
C ASN A 178 -30.48 12.06 -1.21
N SER A 179 -31.37 12.56 -2.08
CA SER A 179 -31.00 13.27 -3.31
C SER A 179 -31.01 14.79 -3.14
N PHE A 180 -29.84 15.38 -2.90
CA PHE A 180 -29.71 16.84 -2.70
C PHE A 180 -29.35 17.63 -3.96
N LEU A 181 -29.12 16.96 -5.12
CA LEU A 181 -28.62 17.60 -6.33
C LEU A 181 -29.45 17.21 -7.56
N ASN A 182 -30.08 18.19 -8.20
CA ASN A 182 -30.77 17.99 -9.47
C ASN A 182 -29.77 18.09 -10.63
N ALA A 183 -29.73 17.05 -11.47
CA ALA A 183 -28.90 16.99 -12.66
C ALA A 183 -29.77 16.72 -13.90
N THR A 184 -29.40 17.31 -15.04
CA THR A 184 -29.91 16.90 -16.35
C THR A 184 -29.33 15.55 -16.77
N ILE A 185 -29.98 14.87 -17.73
CA ILE A 185 -29.45 13.63 -18.31
C ILE A 185 -28.03 13.87 -18.86
N CYS A 186 -27.82 14.99 -19.55
CA CYS A 186 -26.51 15.35 -20.12
C CYS A 186 -25.46 15.59 -19.03
N GLN A 187 -25.80 16.26 -17.93
CA GLN A 187 -24.89 16.45 -16.79
C GLN A 187 -24.50 15.12 -16.14
N ALA A 188 -25.47 14.24 -15.88
CA ALA A 188 -25.23 12.93 -15.26
C ALA A 188 -24.36 12.04 -16.17
N ALA A 189 -24.68 11.97 -17.47
CA ALA A 189 -23.94 11.23 -18.48
C ALA A 189 -22.48 11.70 -18.61
N ARG A 190 -22.27 13.02 -18.63
CA ARG A 190 -20.92 13.61 -18.67
C ARG A 190 -20.17 13.39 -17.36
N ALA A 191 -20.83 13.53 -16.20
CA ALA A 191 -20.21 13.35 -14.89
C ALA A 191 -19.72 11.91 -14.69
N THR A 192 -20.55 10.91 -15.02
CA THR A 192 -20.15 9.50 -14.89
C THR A 192 -19.01 9.14 -15.84
N SER A 193 -18.91 9.75 -17.02
CA SER A 193 -17.89 9.43 -18.04
C SER A 193 -16.66 10.34 -18.06
N ALA A 194 -16.55 11.27 -17.11
CA ALA A 194 -15.48 12.28 -17.07
C ALA A 194 -14.15 11.70 -16.55
N ALA A 195 -13.58 10.72 -17.27
CA ALA A 195 -12.39 9.99 -16.82
C ALA A 195 -11.24 10.97 -16.56
N THR A 196 -10.63 10.90 -15.38
CA THR A 196 -9.49 11.78 -15.04
C THR A 196 -8.36 11.55 -16.02
N THR A 197 -7.81 12.64 -16.58
CA THR A 197 -6.92 12.69 -17.77
C THR A 197 -7.58 12.66 -19.14
N PHE A 198 -8.89 12.38 -19.27
CA PHE A 198 -9.57 12.30 -20.57
C PHE A 198 -10.51 13.47 -20.80
N PHE A 199 -11.39 13.77 -19.85
CA PHE A 199 -12.38 14.85 -19.97
C PHE A 199 -12.35 15.80 -18.78
N ASN A 200 -12.86 17.01 -18.99
CA ASN A 200 -12.99 18.00 -17.93
C ASN A 200 -14.06 17.58 -16.91
N PRO A 201 -13.85 17.88 -15.60
CA PRO A 201 -14.86 17.65 -14.57
C PRO A 201 -16.15 18.43 -14.84
N VAL A 202 -17.28 17.87 -14.48
CA VAL A 202 -18.60 18.49 -14.66
C VAL A 202 -19.04 19.17 -13.36
N SER A 203 -19.57 20.39 -13.45
CA SER A 203 -20.12 21.09 -12.28
C SER A 203 -21.63 20.92 -12.19
N ILE A 204 -22.13 20.40 -11.06
CA ILE A 204 -23.55 20.18 -10.77
C ILE A 204 -23.81 20.68 -9.34
N GLY A 205 -24.75 21.63 -9.19
CA GLY A 205 -25.08 22.22 -7.87
C GLY A 205 -23.89 22.80 -7.11
N GLY A 206 -22.91 23.39 -7.80
CA GLY A 206 -21.70 23.97 -7.20
C GLY A 206 -20.56 22.98 -6.91
N MET A 207 -20.80 21.66 -7.04
CA MET A 207 -19.78 20.62 -6.85
C MET A 207 -19.22 20.11 -8.17
N LYS A 208 -17.94 19.71 -8.17
CA LYS A 208 -17.23 19.19 -9.35
C LYS A 208 -17.12 17.67 -9.30
N PHE A 209 -17.62 17.01 -10.34
CA PHE A 209 -17.65 15.57 -10.48
C PHE A 209 -16.70 15.08 -11.58
N VAL A 210 -16.12 13.92 -11.34
CA VAL A 210 -15.32 13.13 -12.29
C VAL A 210 -15.87 11.71 -12.39
N ASP A 211 -15.31 10.92 -13.30
CA ASP A 211 -15.72 9.54 -13.54
C ASP A 211 -15.80 8.72 -12.25
N GLY A 212 -16.92 8.03 -12.09
CA GLY A 212 -17.18 7.14 -10.96
C GLY A 212 -16.20 5.98 -10.87
N ALA A 213 -15.42 5.68 -11.92
CA ALA A 213 -14.41 4.64 -11.94
C ALA A 213 -13.34 4.82 -10.84
N LEU A 214 -13.16 6.03 -10.33
CA LEU A 214 -12.22 6.32 -9.24
C LEU A 214 -12.70 5.85 -7.86
N GLY A 215 -14.01 5.63 -7.69
CA GLY A 215 -14.61 5.18 -6.43
C GLY A 215 -15.38 3.86 -6.54
N ALA A 216 -16.08 3.64 -7.65
CA ALA A 216 -17.00 2.51 -7.85
C ALA A 216 -17.03 2.04 -9.31
N ASN A 217 -15.89 1.61 -9.87
CA ASN A 217 -15.82 1.19 -11.28
C ASN A 217 -16.69 -0.05 -11.61
N ASN A 218 -16.82 -0.97 -10.65
CA ASN A 218 -17.86 -2.00 -10.65
C ASN A 218 -18.94 -1.56 -9.65
N PRO A 219 -20.12 -1.07 -10.10
CA PRO A 219 -21.13 -0.48 -9.24
C PRO A 219 -22.03 -1.50 -8.52
N VAL A 220 -21.64 -2.78 -8.46
CA VAL A 220 -22.46 -3.86 -7.88
C VAL A 220 -22.89 -3.57 -6.44
N ASP A 221 -22.00 -3.02 -5.60
CA ASP A 221 -22.34 -2.65 -4.22
C ASP A 221 -23.35 -1.49 -4.19
N GLN A 222 -23.20 -0.52 -5.10
CA GLN A 222 -24.11 0.62 -5.21
C GLN A 222 -25.50 0.20 -5.70
N VAL A 223 -25.58 -0.81 -6.58
CA VAL A 223 -26.86 -1.39 -7.03
C VAL A 223 -27.58 -2.07 -5.86
N GLU A 224 -26.84 -2.81 -5.02
CA GLU A 224 -27.41 -3.42 -3.82
C GLU A 224 -27.92 -2.38 -2.80
N GLU A 225 -27.15 -1.32 -2.58
CA GLU A 225 -27.54 -0.24 -1.67
C GLU A 225 -28.81 0.47 -2.13
N GLU A 226 -28.90 0.82 -3.42
CA GLU A 226 -30.10 1.46 -3.98
C GLU A 226 -31.30 0.51 -3.92
N ALA A 227 -31.13 -0.76 -4.27
CA ALA A 227 -32.24 -1.72 -4.20
C ALA A 227 -32.74 -1.91 -2.76
N ARG A 228 -31.83 -1.91 -1.77
CA ARG A 228 -32.21 -1.96 -0.35
C ARG A 228 -32.98 -0.70 0.07
N GLU A 229 -32.58 0.47 -0.41
CA GLU A 229 -33.28 1.73 -0.11
C GLU A 229 -34.68 1.77 -0.75
N ILE A 230 -34.83 1.26 -1.97
CA ILE A 230 -36.10 1.28 -2.71
C ILE A 230 -37.10 0.25 -2.16
N TRP A 231 -36.68 -1.01 -2.00
CA TRP A 231 -37.60 -2.13 -1.73
C TRP A 231 -37.46 -2.73 -0.32
N CYS A 232 -36.52 -2.26 0.50
CA CYS A 232 -36.25 -2.84 1.83
C CYS A 232 -35.98 -1.77 2.90
N SER A 233 -36.58 -0.58 2.79
CA SER A 233 -36.28 0.55 3.68
C SER A 233 -36.50 0.23 5.17
N ASN A 234 -37.40 -0.71 5.47
CA ASN A 234 -37.80 -1.06 6.84
C ASN A 234 -37.01 -2.23 7.44
N THR A 235 -36.53 -3.19 6.64
CA THR A 235 -35.85 -4.40 7.15
C THR A 235 -34.41 -4.57 6.68
N GLY A 236 -34.03 -3.95 5.57
CA GLY A 236 -32.72 -4.10 4.94
C GLY A 236 -32.43 -5.47 4.30
N ASN A 237 -33.38 -6.42 4.29
CA ASN A 237 -33.16 -7.81 3.86
C ASN A 237 -33.37 -8.02 2.34
N LEU A 238 -32.49 -7.45 1.54
CA LEU A 238 -32.58 -7.48 0.08
C LEU A 238 -32.48 -8.89 -0.53
N GLN A 239 -31.66 -9.77 0.04
CA GLN A 239 -31.31 -11.06 -0.58
C GLN A 239 -32.52 -11.97 -0.82
N GLN A 240 -33.55 -11.89 0.02
CA GLN A 240 -34.77 -12.70 -0.13
C GLN A 240 -35.69 -12.21 -1.25
N LEU A 241 -35.52 -10.96 -1.71
CA LEU A 241 -36.36 -10.34 -2.73
C LEU A 241 -35.74 -10.44 -4.13
N VAL A 242 -34.45 -10.73 -4.23
CA VAL A 242 -33.71 -10.73 -5.50
C VAL A 242 -33.99 -12.00 -6.28
N LYS A 243 -34.68 -11.82 -7.40
CA LYS A 243 -34.91 -12.86 -8.39
C LYS A 243 -33.68 -13.09 -9.24
N CYS A 244 -33.10 -12.02 -9.78
CA CYS A 244 -31.99 -12.06 -10.71
C CYS A 244 -31.09 -10.85 -10.54
N PHE A 245 -29.77 -11.06 -10.44
CA PHE A 245 -28.80 -9.99 -10.39
C PHE A 245 -27.68 -10.29 -11.38
N VAL A 246 -27.63 -9.49 -12.45
CA VAL A 246 -26.64 -9.61 -13.52
C VAL A 246 -25.61 -8.49 -13.38
N SER A 247 -24.35 -8.85 -13.21
CA SER A 247 -23.21 -7.92 -13.19
C SER A 247 -22.33 -8.20 -14.41
N ILE A 248 -22.09 -7.18 -15.24
CA ILE A 248 -21.35 -7.31 -16.51
C ILE A 248 -20.10 -6.43 -16.50
N GLY A 249 -18.95 -7.07 -16.63
CA GLY A 249 -17.65 -6.43 -16.76
C GLY A 249 -17.30 -6.04 -18.20
N THR A 250 -16.26 -5.22 -18.35
CA THR A 250 -15.74 -4.78 -19.67
C THR A 250 -14.48 -5.54 -20.12
N GLY A 251 -14.25 -6.74 -19.58
CA GLY A 251 -13.05 -7.55 -19.79
C GLY A 251 -11.91 -7.27 -18.81
N LYS A 252 -11.07 -8.28 -18.56
CA LYS A 252 -9.89 -8.13 -17.70
C LYS A 252 -8.92 -7.08 -18.25
N LEU A 253 -8.51 -6.15 -17.39
CA LEU A 253 -7.46 -5.19 -17.68
C LEU A 253 -6.09 -5.91 -17.74
N PRO A 254 -5.14 -5.43 -18.55
CA PRO A 254 -3.79 -6.01 -18.56
C PRO A 254 -3.17 -5.91 -17.16
N THR A 255 -2.62 -7.01 -16.67
CA THR A 255 -1.84 -7.05 -15.43
C THR A 255 -0.54 -6.28 -15.65
N TYR A 256 -0.46 -5.09 -15.08
CA TYR A 256 0.78 -4.33 -15.01
C TYR A 256 1.64 -4.93 -13.90
N ASN A 257 2.81 -5.48 -14.24
CA ASN A 257 3.78 -5.91 -13.24
C ASN A 257 4.25 -4.68 -12.45
N ILE A 258 4.04 -4.68 -11.13
CA ILE A 258 4.38 -3.59 -10.19
C ILE A 258 5.91 -3.56 -9.94
N HIS A 259 6.71 -3.67 -11.00
CA HIS A 259 8.17 -3.51 -10.96
C HIS A 259 8.70 -2.51 -11.98
N ASP A 260 7.84 -1.92 -12.81
CA ASP A 260 8.23 -0.84 -13.73
C ASP A 260 7.42 0.43 -13.48
N ARG A 261 8.11 1.57 -13.66
CA ARG A 261 7.61 2.96 -13.79
C ARG A 261 6.12 3.15 -13.48
N ILE A 262 5.79 3.73 -12.31
CA ILE A 262 4.40 4.11 -12.04
C ILE A 262 4.15 5.54 -12.47
N ASP A 263 3.70 5.72 -13.72
CA ASP A 263 2.89 6.89 -14.08
C ASP A 263 1.66 6.92 -13.15
N LYS A 264 1.31 8.07 -12.57
CA LYS A 264 0.09 8.21 -11.74
C LYS A 264 -1.17 7.71 -12.47
N PHE A 265 -1.18 7.81 -13.80
CA PHE A 265 -2.22 7.26 -14.67
C PHE A 265 -2.23 5.72 -14.72
N ILE A 266 -1.07 5.06 -14.90
CA ILE A 266 -0.96 3.59 -14.89
C ILE A 266 -1.23 3.05 -13.48
N ALA A 267 -0.79 3.74 -12.43
CA ALA A 267 -1.16 3.42 -11.03
C ALA A 267 -2.68 3.45 -10.84
N THR A 268 -3.33 4.50 -11.35
CA THR A 268 -4.78 4.67 -11.27
C THR A 268 -5.50 3.56 -12.04
N LEU A 269 -5.03 3.21 -13.24
CA LEU A 269 -5.59 2.10 -14.03
C LEU A 269 -5.35 0.73 -13.39
N ALA A 270 -4.17 0.49 -12.82
CA ALA A 270 -3.83 -0.73 -12.10
C ALA A 270 -4.64 -0.87 -10.81
N LYS A 271 -4.84 0.25 -10.08
CA LYS A 271 -5.72 0.32 -8.92
C LYS A 271 -7.17 0.04 -9.32
N MET A 272 -7.69 0.71 -10.36
CA MET A 272 -9.04 0.44 -10.90
C MET A 272 -9.21 -1.02 -11.31
N ALA A 273 -8.22 -1.63 -12.00
CA ALA A 273 -8.24 -3.04 -12.36
C ALA A 273 -8.34 -3.95 -11.15
N THR A 274 -7.49 -3.70 -10.16
CA THR A 274 -7.42 -4.50 -8.93
C THR A 274 -8.69 -4.35 -8.10
N ASP A 275 -9.22 -3.13 -7.99
CA ASP A 275 -10.42 -2.84 -7.21
C ASP A 275 -11.67 -3.45 -7.86
N VAL A 276 -11.80 -3.42 -9.21
CA VAL A 276 -12.89 -4.10 -9.93
C VAL A 276 -12.91 -5.61 -9.68
N GLU A 277 -11.75 -6.25 -9.75
CA GLU A 277 -11.63 -7.71 -9.52
C GLU A 277 -11.92 -8.06 -8.06
N LYS A 278 -11.38 -7.29 -7.10
CA LYS A 278 -11.68 -7.47 -5.67
C LYS A 278 -13.16 -7.30 -5.36
N THR A 279 -13.81 -6.27 -5.90
CA THR A 279 -15.24 -6.03 -5.72
C THR A 279 -16.05 -7.16 -6.32
N ALA A 280 -15.75 -7.60 -7.55
CA ALA A 280 -16.44 -8.72 -8.19
C ALA A 280 -16.30 -10.03 -7.38
N GLU A 281 -15.10 -10.33 -6.86
CA GLU A 281 -14.86 -11.48 -5.99
C GLU A 281 -15.60 -11.39 -4.66
N ALA A 282 -15.62 -10.21 -4.03
CA ALA A 282 -16.34 -9.97 -2.79
C ALA A 282 -17.86 -10.15 -2.98
N SER A 283 -18.42 -9.63 -4.07
CA SER A 283 -19.84 -9.82 -4.40
C SER A 283 -20.16 -11.28 -4.72
N MET A 284 -19.33 -11.98 -5.48
CA MET A 284 -19.51 -13.43 -5.72
C MET A 284 -19.51 -14.24 -4.41
N LYS A 285 -18.67 -13.88 -3.43
CA LYS A 285 -18.67 -14.51 -2.11
C LYS A 285 -19.93 -14.18 -1.31
N ARG A 286 -20.39 -12.92 -1.37
CA ARG A 286 -21.59 -12.43 -0.67
C ARG A 286 -22.88 -13.06 -1.23
N TRP A 287 -22.96 -13.23 -2.55
CA TRP A 287 -24.10 -13.79 -3.28
C TRP A 287 -23.89 -15.26 -3.66
N ARG A 288 -23.03 -15.99 -2.93
CA ARG A 288 -22.70 -17.39 -3.27
C ARG A 288 -23.94 -18.28 -3.34
N GLN A 289 -24.87 -18.12 -2.41
CA GLN A 289 -26.12 -18.88 -2.41
C GLN A 289 -26.95 -18.62 -3.69
N HIS A 290 -27.08 -17.36 -4.10
CA HIS A 290 -27.77 -16.97 -5.33
C HIS A 290 -27.02 -17.40 -6.59
N LEU A 291 -25.69 -17.42 -6.56
CA LEU A 291 -24.87 -17.97 -7.65
C LEU A 291 -25.17 -19.47 -7.84
N ASP A 292 -25.18 -20.24 -6.74
CA ASP A 292 -25.49 -21.68 -6.77
C ASP A 292 -26.93 -21.94 -7.24
N GLN A 293 -27.87 -21.06 -6.88
CA GLN A 293 -29.26 -21.08 -7.32
C GLN A 293 -29.47 -20.59 -8.76
N GLY A 294 -28.50 -19.91 -9.38
CA GLY A 294 -28.66 -19.31 -10.71
C GLY A 294 -29.49 -18.04 -10.72
N ARG A 295 -29.38 -17.24 -9.65
CA ARG A 295 -29.99 -15.93 -9.45
C ARG A 295 -28.97 -14.79 -9.43
N TYR A 296 -27.67 -15.07 -9.27
CA TYR A 296 -26.60 -14.08 -9.42
C TYR A 296 -25.65 -14.50 -10.54
N PHE A 297 -25.32 -13.59 -11.45
CA PHE A 297 -24.45 -13.84 -12.60
C PHE A 297 -23.40 -12.74 -12.73
N ARG A 298 -22.13 -13.14 -12.84
CA ARG A 298 -21.03 -12.23 -13.18
C ARG A 298 -20.42 -12.64 -14.51
N PHE A 299 -20.65 -11.84 -15.54
CA PHE A 299 -20.06 -12.03 -16.87
C PHE A 299 -18.88 -11.07 -17.05
N ASN A 300 -17.69 -11.59 -17.35
CA ASN A 300 -16.53 -10.75 -17.63
C ASN A 300 -15.55 -11.52 -18.52
N VAL A 301 -15.22 -10.97 -19.68
CA VAL A 301 -14.31 -11.62 -20.64
C VAL A 301 -12.92 -11.78 -20.01
N ASP A 302 -12.45 -13.02 -19.91
CA ASP A 302 -11.23 -13.42 -19.22
C ASP A 302 -9.96 -13.31 -20.08
N HIS A 303 -10.07 -13.49 -21.40
CA HIS A 303 -8.96 -13.43 -22.36
C HIS A 303 -9.34 -12.73 -23.67
N GLY A 304 -8.36 -12.06 -24.29
CA GLY A 304 -8.48 -11.42 -25.62
C GLY A 304 -8.70 -9.90 -25.59
N LEU A 305 -9.14 -9.34 -24.45
CA LEU A 305 -9.37 -7.89 -24.31
C LEU A 305 -8.26 -7.14 -23.55
N GLN A 306 -7.20 -7.84 -23.11
CA GLN A 306 -6.07 -7.24 -22.37
C GLN A 306 -5.25 -6.26 -23.22
N THR A 307 -5.17 -6.48 -24.54
CA THR A 307 -4.38 -5.69 -25.49
C THR A 307 -5.16 -4.54 -26.13
N VAL A 308 -6.47 -4.45 -25.86
CA VAL A 308 -7.33 -3.38 -26.37
C VAL A 308 -7.31 -2.22 -25.40
N GLY A 309 -6.65 -1.12 -25.80
CA GLY A 309 -6.61 0.11 -25.03
C GLY A 309 -7.97 0.80 -24.97
N MET A 310 -8.24 1.57 -23.90
CA MET A 310 -9.54 2.23 -23.67
C MET A 310 -9.96 3.27 -24.73
N LYS A 311 -9.08 3.59 -25.69
CA LYS A 311 -9.28 4.58 -26.76
C LYS A 311 -9.37 3.96 -28.17
N GLU A 312 -9.17 2.65 -28.31
CA GLU A 312 -8.97 2.00 -29.61
C GLU A 312 -10.30 1.63 -30.29
N TYR A 313 -11.16 2.62 -30.54
CA TYR A 313 -12.50 2.41 -31.12
C TYR A 313 -12.49 1.67 -32.48
N LYS A 314 -11.37 1.71 -33.22
CA LYS A 314 -11.17 0.96 -34.47
C LYS A 314 -11.05 -0.55 -34.28
N LYS A 315 -10.84 -1.03 -33.05
CA LYS A 315 -10.73 -2.47 -32.71
C LYS A 315 -12.09 -3.12 -32.36
N LYS A 316 -13.21 -2.55 -32.81
CA LYS A 316 -14.57 -3.11 -32.59
C LYS A 316 -14.66 -4.60 -32.97
N GLY A 317 -14.06 -4.99 -34.10
CA GLY A 317 -14.06 -6.38 -34.57
C GLY A 317 -13.34 -7.33 -33.61
N GLU A 318 -12.22 -6.91 -33.02
CA GLU A 318 -11.48 -7.69 -32.02
C GLU A 318 -12.26 -7.85 -30.71
N ILE A 319 -12.92 -6.77 -30.27
CA ILE A 319 -13.78 -6.80 -29.06
C ILE A 319 -14.93 -7.79 -29.25
N GLN A 320 -15.60 -7.70 -30.40
CA GLN A 320 -16.71 -8.59 -30.75
C GLN A 320 -16.25 -10.05 -30.82
N ALA A 321 -15.16 -10.33 -31.54
CA ALA A 321 -14.63 -11.68 -31.70
C ALA A 321 -14.23 -12.30 -30.35
N SER A 322 -13.54 -11.54 -29.50
CA SER A 322 -13.12 -12.01 -28.17
C SER A 322 -14.32 -12.26 -27.24
N THR A 323 -15.32 -11.37 -27.29
CA THR A 323 -16.54 -11.52 -26.48
C THR A 323 -17.36 -12.74 -26.94
N TYR A 324 -17.53 -12.94 -28.24
CA TYR A 324 -18.22 -14.12 -28.76
C TYR A 324 -17.46 -15.42 -28.48
N LYS A 325 -16.12 -15.41 -28.56
CA LYS A 325 -15.32 -16.57 -28.15
C LYS A 325 -15.55 -16.92 -26.67
N TYR A 326 -15.59 -15.92 -25.80
CA TYR A 326 -15.91 -16.10 -24.37
C TYR A 326 -17.32 -16.67 -24.17
N LEU A 327 -18.34 -16.07 -24.80
CA LEU A 327 -19.75 -16.48 -24.69
C LEU A 327 -20.01 -17.88 -25.28
N ASN A 328 -19.23 -18.28 -26.29
CA ASN A 328 -19.34 -19.60 -26.92
C ASN A 328 -18.55 -20.69 -26.17
N SER A 329 -17.81 -20.35 -25.10
CA SER A 329 -17.22 -21.37 -24.24
C SER A 329 -18.31 -22.18 -23.53
N GLN A 330 -18.06 -23.47 -23.30
CA GLN A 330 -19.06 -24.38 -22.74
C GLN A 330 -19.60 -23.90 -21.38
N VAL A 331 -18.71 -23.37 -20.53
CA VAL A 331 -19.07 -22.84 -19.20
C VAL A 331 -19.96 -21.61 -19.33
N GLN A 332 -19.59 -20.63 -20.16
CA GLN A 332 -20.33 -19.37 -20.24
C GLN A 332 -21.64 -19.52 -21.03
N SER A 333 -21.66 -20.34 -22.07
CA SER A 333 -22.88 -20.67 -22.80
C SER A 333 -23.95 -21.26 -21.86
N SER A 334 -23.53 -22.17 -20.96
CA SER A 334 -24.41 -22.75 -19.93
C SER A 334 -24.91 -21.69 -18.94
N SER A 335 -24.04 -20.80 -18.48
CA SER A 335 -24.41 -19.69 -17.57
C SER A 335 -25.37 -18.70 -18.22
N VAL A 336 -25.16 -18.35 -19.49
CA VAL A 336 -26.07 -17.48 -20.26
C VAL A 336 -27.42 -18.15 -20.43
N GLN A 337 -27.45 -19.43 -20.77
CA GLN A 337 -28.71 -20.17 -20.91
C GLN A 337 -29.47 -20.21 -19.58
N ARG A 338 -28.79 -20.49 -18.46
CA ARG A 338 -29.40 -20.49 -17.12
C ARG A 338 -29.93 -19.10 -16.73
N CYS A 339 -29.23 -18.03 -17.10
CA CYS A 339 -29.68 -16.66 -16.92
C CYS A 339 -30.95 -16.36 -17.72
N VAL A 340 -30.98 -16.74 -19.01
CA VAL A 340 -32.15 -16.60 -19.88
C VAL A 340 -33.35 -17.40 -19.34
N GLU A 341 -33.12 -18.62 -18.85
CA GLU A 341 -34.14 -19.47 -18.22
C GLU A 341 -34.68 -18.90 -16.92
N ASN A 342 -33.86 -18.16 -16.18
CA ASN A 342 -34.32 -17.47 -14.98
C ASN A 342 -35.12 -16.20 -15.33
N LEU A 343 -34.65 -15.41 -16.31
CA LEU A 343 -35.28 -14.15 -16.72
C LEU A 343 -36.63 -14.35 -17.41
N ILE A 344 -36.83 -15.43 -18.19
CA ILE A 344 -38.10 -15.70 -18.87
C ILE A 344 -39.30 -15.86 -17.91
N LEU A 345 -39.02 -16.23 -16.65
CA LEU A 345 -40.05 -16.37 -15.61
C LEU A 345 -40.55 -15.01 -15.09
N LYS A 346 -39.80 -13.92 -15.28
CA LYS A 346 -40.20 -12.56 -14.86
C LYS A 346 -41.39 -12.11 -15.73
N LYS A 347 -42.54 -11.85 -15.10
CA LYS A 347 -43.76 -11.42 -15.80
C LYS A 347 -43.94 -9.91 -15.76
N GLU A 348 -43.71 -9.30 -14.60
CA GLU A 348 -43.97 -7.88 -14.35
C GLU A 348 -42.84 -7.25 -13.52
N LEU A 349 -42.66 -5.94 -13.63
CA LEU A 349 -41.69 -5.18 -12.82
C LEU A 349 -42.12 -5.16 -11.34
N THR A 350 -41.14 -5.10 -10.45
CA THR A 350 -41.32 -5.29 -9.00
C THR A 350 -41.95 -4.05 -8.36
N GLY A 351 -43.14 -4.21 -7.78
CA GLY A 351 -43.81 -3.17 -7.00
C GLY A 351 -43.06 -2.78 -5.72
N LEU A 352 -43.29 -1.57 -5.21
CA LEU A 352 -42.67 -1.08 -3.97
C LEU A 352 -43.14 -1.84 -2.72
N ASP A 353 -44.33 -2.45 -2.78
CA ASP A 353 -44.95 -3.26 -1.73
C ASP A 353 -44.55 -4.74 -1.77
N PHE A 354 -43.68 -5.14 -2.70
CA PHE A 354 -43.30 -6.54 -2.92
C PHE A 354 -42.75 -7.22 -1.66
N GLU A 355 -42.02 -6.49 -0.82
CA GLU A 355 -41.52 -7.00 0.47
C GLU A 355 -42.65 -7.46 1.40
N LEU A 356 -43.79 -6.77 1.39
CA LEU A 356 -44.96 -7.15 2.20
C LEU A 356 -45.65 -8.38 1.61
N ARG A 357 -45.78 -8.42 0.28
CA ARG A 357 -46.44 -9.52 -0.43
C ARG A 357 -45.71 -10.85 -0.28
N ILE A 358 -44.38 -10.85 -0.38
CA ILE A 358 -43.58 -12.07 -0.22
C ILE A 358 -43.53 -12.56 1.24
N LYS A 359 -43.54 -11.64 2.22
CA LYS A 359 -43.65 -12.01 3.65
C LYS A 359 -45.00 -12.67 3.94
N HIS A 360 -46.08 -12.10 3.43
CA HIS A 360 -47.41 -12.67 3.58
C HIS A 360 -47.51 -14.08 2.98
N GLU A 361 -46.89 -14.32 1.82
CA GLU A 361 -46.81 -15.67 1.23
C GLU A 361 -45.96 -16.63 2.07
N GLN A 362 -44.82 -16.17 2.62
CA GLN A 362 -43.98 -16.96 3.51
C GLN A 362 -44.67 -17.30 4.83
N ASP A 363 -45.44 -16.36 5.40
CA ASP A 363 -46.23 -16.55 6.62
C ASP A 363 -47.38 -17.54 6.40
N LEU A 364 -48.02 -17.51 5.22
CA LEU A 364 -49.06 -18.48 4.81
C LEU A 364 -48.52 -19.91 4.61
N LEU A 365 -47.24 -20.06 4.27
CA LEU A 365 -46.57 -21.36 4.04
C LEU A 365 -45.93 -21.95 5.31
N SER A 366 -45.92 -21.22 6.43
CA SER A 366 -45.56 -21.75 7.76
C SER A 366 -46.68 -22.67 8.30
N PRO A 367 -46.40 -23.90 8.75
CA PRO A 367 -47.44 -24.76 9.30
C PRO A 367 -47.96 -24.19 10.62
N SER A 368 -49.22 -23.75 10.63
CA SER A 368 -49.94 -23.34 11.82
C SER A 368 -50.05 -24.50 12.81
N SER A 369 -49.50 -24.31 14.00
CA SER A 369 -49.82 -25.09 15.20
C SER A 369 -51.34 -25.02 15.48
N ASN A 370 -52.00 -26.18 15.45
CA ASN A 370 -53.44 -26.34 15.72
C ASN A 370 -53.89 -25.71 17.05
N PRO A 371 -55.08 -25.09 17.10
CA PRO A 371 -55.78 -24.79 18.36
C PRO A 371 -56.55 -26.03 18.84
N GLN A 372 -56.38 -26.38 20.12
CA GLN A 372 -57.13 -27.42 20.81
C GLN A 372 -58.59 -26.99 21.06
N SER A 373 -59.50 -27.95 20.90
CA SER A 373 -60.85 -27.94 21.49
C SER A 373 -61.18 -29.38 21.96
N PRO A 374 -62.25 -29.61 22.73
CA PRO A 374 -62.22 -29.69 24.19
C PRO A 374 -62.65 -31.08 24.70
N GLU A 375 -62.23 -31.53 25.89
CA GLU A 375 -63.01 -32.52 26.67
C GLU A 375 -62.53 -32.71 28.12
N ASN A 376 -63.48 -33.23 28.90
CA ASN A 376 -63.70 -33.13 30.34
C ASN A 376 -62.85 -34.09 31.22
N PRO A 377 -62.96 -33.99 32.57
CA PRO A 377 -62.03 -34.58 33.53
C PRO A 377 -62.45 -35.99 33.97
N GLN A 378 -61.47 -36.89 34.20
CA GLN A 378 -61.62 -37.97 35.18
C GLN A 378 -60.28 -38.57 35.62
N GLU A 379 -60.30 -39.05 36.86
CA GLU A 379 -59.22 -39.39 37.77
C GLU A 379 -58.35 -40.58 37.32
N SER A 380 -57.09 -40.60 37.75
CA SER A 380 -56.56 -41.69 38.60
C SER A 380 -55.13 -41.42 39.08
N GLN A 381 -54.90 -41.85 40.31
CA GLN A 381 -53.81 -41.52 41.20
C GLN A 381 -52.50 -42.27 40.88
N SER A 382 -51.34 -41.63 41.08
CA SER A 382 -50.22 -42.26 41.81
C SER A 382 -49.18 -41.25 42.34
N LYS A 383 -49.22 -41.08 43.66
CA LYS A 383 -48.16 -40.78 44.66
C LYS A 383 -46.80 -40.19 44.20
N GLN A 384 -46.62 -38.89 44.52
CA GLN A 384 -45.49 -38.21 45.24
C GLN A 384 -44.02 -38.38 44.77
N PRO A 385 -43.11 -37.38 44.94
CA PRO A 385 -43.07 -36.45 46.09
C PRO A 385 -42.71 -34.97 45.82
N ALA A 386 -43.11 -34.16 46.81
CA ALA A 386 -42.49 -32.95 47.33
C ALA A 386 -41.73 -32.01 46.36
N SER A 387 -42.41 -30.89 46.08
CA SER A 387 -41.86 -29.61 45.63
C SER A 387 -40.48 -29.27 46.24
N ARG A 388 -39.43 -29.34 45.43
CA ARG A 388 -38.25 -28.49 45.61
C ARG A 388 -38.52 -27.16 44.93
N GLN A 389 -38.63 -26.10 45.75
CA GLN A 389 -38.64 -24.72 45.29
C GLN A 389 -37.49 -24.50 44.29
N ILE A 390 -37.85 -24.27 43.02
CA ILE A 390 -36.93 -23.74 42.02
C ILE A 390 -36.71 -22.28 42.41
N LYS A 391 -35.58 -22.00 43.07
CA LYS A 391 -35.09 -20.62 43.25
C LYS A 391 -34.89 -20.03 41.85
N SER A 392 -35.43 -18.83 41.64
CA SER A 392 -35.24 -18.01 40.45
C SER A 392 -33.77 -17.99 39.99
N PRO A 393 -33.49 -17.92 38.67
CA PRO A 393 -32.12 -17.87 38.16
C PRO A 393 -31.36 -16.68 38.79
N PRO A 394 -30.05 -16.85 39.09
CA PRO A 394 -29.24 -15.78 39.64
C PRO A 394 -29.16 -14.60 38.66
N GLN A 395 -29.16 -13.36 39.16
CA GLN A 395 -28.99 -12.17 38.31
C GLN A 395 -27.67 -12.24 37.53
N PRO A 396 -27.66 -11.85 36.24
CA PRO A 396 -26.44 -11.79 35.42
C PRO A 396 -25.35 -10.92 36.06
N CYS A 397 -24.10 -11.39 36.06
CA CYS A 397 -22.98 -10.73 36.73
C CYS A 397 -21.99 -10.14 35.73
N PHE A 398 -21.60 -8.88 35.92
CA PHE A 398 -20.52 -8.22 35.17
C PHE A 398 -19.28 -8.06 36.06
N PHE A 399 -18.19 -8.76 35.70
CA PHE A 399 -16.91 -8.71 36.39
C PHE A 399 -15.76 -8.48 35.39
N VAL A 400 -15.53 -7.21 35.08
CA VAL A 400 -14.42 -6.73 34.24
C VAL A 400 -13.60 -5.72 35.07
N PRO A 401 -12.27 -5.87 35.18
CA PRO A 401 -11.45 -5.20 36.20
C PRO A 401 -11.31 -3.67 36.02
N THR A 402 -11.57 -3.12 34.82
CA THR A 402 -11.35 -1.70 34.52
C THR A 402 -12.38 -1.14 33.53
N LYS A 403 -12.73 0.14 33.70
CA LYS A 403 -13.46 0.93 32.70
C LYS A 403 -12.47 1.49 31.67
N LEU A 404 -12.86 1.57 30.41
CA LEU A 404 -12.01 2.18 29.37
C LEU A 404 -11.70 3.66 29.70
N PRO A 405 -10.45 4.11 29.54
CA PRO A 405 -10.12 5.52 29.66
C PRO A 405 -10.82 6.35 28.55
N PRO A 406 -11.16 7.63 28.81
CA PRO A 406 -11.91 8.47 27.86
C PRO A 406 -11.22 8.63 26.49
N SER A 407 -9.90 8.51 26.44
CA SER A 407 -9.07 8.66 25.24
C SER A 407 -8.92 7.36 24.43
N SER A 408 -9.80 6.37 24.64
CA SER A 408 -9.73 5.10 23.91
C SER A 408 -10.35 5.24 22.53
N ILE A 409 -9.61 4.90 21.48
CA ILE A 409 -10.14 4.85 20.12
C ILE A 409 -11.02 3.60 19.95
N ASP A 410 -12.21 3.80 19.40
CA ASP A 410 -13.07 2.72 18.97
C ASP A 410 -12.48 2.02 17.75
N ARG A 411 -12.41 0.68 17.78
CA ARG A 411 -11.93 -0.12 16.66
C ARG A 411 -13.04 -1.03 16.13
N PRO A 412 -14.07 -0.45 15.45
CA PRO A 412 -15.31 -1.16 15.10
C PRO A 412 -15.07 -2.36 14.17
N LYS A 413 -14.00 -2.32 13.37
CA LYS A 413 -13.57 -3.43 12.52
C LYS A 413 -13.30 -4.72 13.33
N TYR A 414 -12.69 -4.62 14.51
CA TYR A 414 -12.40 -5.78 15.34
C TYR A 414 -13.62 -6.22 16.15
N LEU A 415 -14.45 -5.28 16.59
CA LEU A 415 -15.73 -5.60 17.21
C LEU A 415 -16.61 -6.44 16.28
N ARG A 416 -16.77 -6.04 15.01
CA ARG A 416 -17.52 -6.84 14.01
C ARG A 416 -16.93 -8.23 13.79
N LYS A 417 -15.59 -8.36 13.81
CA LYS A 417 -14.92 -9.67 13.70
C LYS A 417 -15.19 -10.55 14.91
N LEU A 418 -15.17 -9.99 16.12
CA LEU A 418 -15.49 -10.71 17.35
C LEU A 418 -16.96 -11.15 17.37
N GLN A 419 -17.88 -10.29 16.95
CA GLN A 419 -19.30 -10.62 16.78
C GLN A 419 -19.50 -11.82 15.83
N ALA A 420 -18.78 -11.84 14.70
CA ALA A 420 -18.84 -12.97 13.77
C ALA A 420 -18.17 -14.24 14.33
N ALA A 421 -17.10 -14.11 15.12
CA ALA A 421 -16.37 -15.24 15.68
C ALA A 421 -17.08 -15.92 16.86
N LEU A 422 -17.88 -15.17 17.62
CA LEU A 422 -18.60 -15.65 18.81
C LEU A 422 -20.12 -15.44 18.64
N PRO A 423 -20.78 -16.22 17.77
CA PRO A 423 -22.23 -16.16 17.58
C PRO A 423 -22.99 -16.71 18.80
N GLN A 424 -24.25 -16.31 18.94
CA GLN A 424 -25.04 -16.49 20.18
C GLN A 424 -25.53 -17.91 20.44
N ASP A 425 -25.56 -18.78 19.43
CA ASP A 425 -26.32 -20.04 19.51
C ASP A 425 -25.45 -21.27 19.86
N ARG A 426 -24.14 -21.11 20.09
CA ARG A 426 -23.23 -22.23 20.37
C ARG A 426 -22.06 -21.82 21.26
N HIS A 427 -21.56 -22.76 22.06
CA HIS A 427 -20.26 -22.64 22.72
C HIS A 427 -19.12 -22.51 21.72
N GLN A 428 -18.41 -21.38 21.76
CA GLN A 428 -17.32 -21.07 20.85
C GLN A 428 -16.12 -20.44 21.57
N ARG A 429 -14.94 -20.65 20.98
CA ARG A 429 -13.68 -20.07 21.43
C ARG A 429 -13.13 -19.16 20.34
N ALA A 430 -12.66 -17.98 20.73
CA ALA A 430 -11.97 -17.07 19.81
C ALA A 430 -10.72 -16.51 20.49
N ALA A 431 -9.75 -16.04 19.69
CA ALA A 431 -8.52 -15.45 20.21
C ALA A 431 -8.18 -14.13 19.51
N LEU A 432 -7.85 -13.08 20.27
CA LEU A 432 -7.20 -11.87 19.79
C LEU A 432 -5.68 -12.06 19.88
N ALA A 433 -4.99 -12.07 18.73
CA ALA A 433 -3.56 -12.27 18.65
C ALA A 433 -2.85 -11.06 18.07
N GLY A 434 -1.76 -10.58 18.66
CA GLY A 434 -1.02 -9.44 18.12
C GLY A 434 0.09 -8.94 19.03
N LEU A 435 0.90 -7.99 18.53
CA LEU A 435 2.05 -7.48 19.27
C LEU A 435 1.66 -6.82 20.61
N HIS A 436 2.60 -6.79 21.55
CA HIS A 436 2.46 -6.00 22.77
C HIS A 436 2.17 -4.52 22.45
N GLY A 437 1.20 -3.94 23.16
CA GLY A 437 0.80 -2.54 22.96
C GLY A 437 -0.09 -2.26 21.74
N SER A 438 -0.56 -3.29 21.01
CA SER A 438 -1.42 -3.11 19.81
C SER A 438 -2.88 -2.76 20.09
N GLY A 439 -3.30 -2.78 21.36
CA GLY A 439 -4.65 -2.41 21.77
C GLY A 439 -5.63 -3.57 22.03
N LYS A 440 -5.14 -4.81 22.16
CA LYS A 440 -6.01 -6.01 22.28
C LYS A 440 -6.92 -5.98 23.51
N THR A 441 -6.35 -5.67 24.67
CA THR A 441 -7.09 -5.54 25.94
C THR A 441 -8.19 -4.47 25.82
N GLN A 442 -7.92 -3.33 25.19
CA GLN A 442 -8.93 -2.29 24.94
C GLN A 442 -10.07 -2.78 24.05
N ILE A 443 -9.76 -3.51 22.96
CA ILE A 443 -10.77 -4.10 22.08
C ILE A 443 -11.64 -5.11 22.84
N ALA A 444 -11.03 -5.95 23.68
CA ALA A 444 -11.75 -6.93 24.48
C ALA A 444 -12.66 -6.29 25.54
N ILE A 445 -12.23 -5.20 26.19
CA ILE A 445 -13.07 -4.44 27.12
C ILE A 445 -14.25 -3.80 26.36
N GLN A 446 -14.02 -3.18 25.19
CA GLN A 446 -15.10 -2.62 24.35
C GLN A 446 -16.12 -3.70 23.97
N PHE A 447 -15.63 -4.90 23.63
CA PHE A 447 -16.50 -6.03 23.32
C PHE A 447 -17.28 -6.52 24.56
N ALA A 448 -16.65 -6.59 25.73
CA ALA A 448 -17.30 -6.96 26.98
C ALA A 448 -18.42 -5.99 27.37
N GLU A 449 -18.17 -4.68 27.26
CA GLU A 449 -19.17 -3.63 27.51
C GLU A 449 -20.32 -3.71 26.49
N TRP A 450 -20.01 -3.99 25.23
CA TRP A 450 -21.02 -4.22 24.19
C TRP A 450 -21.89 -5.46 24.50
N VAL A 451 -21.29 -6.60 24.87
CA VAL A 451 -22.04 -7.81 25.26
C VAL A 451 -22.95 -7.51 26.44
N HIS A 452 -22.45 -6.83 27.47
CA HIS A 452 -23.24 -6.50 28.65
C HIS A 452 -24.43 -5.55 28.35
N SER A 453 -24.24 -4.62 27.41
CA SER A 453 -25.28 -3.65 27.05
C SER A 453 -26.31 -4.22 26.07
N ALA A 454 -25.86 -5.01 25.09
CA ALA A 454 -26.72 -5.59 24.05
C ALA A 454 -27.44 -6.85 24.53
N TYR A 455 -26.85 -7.61 25.46
CA TYR A 455 -27.38 -8.87 25.98
C TYR A 455 -27.28 -8.89 27.52
N PRO A 456 -28.19 -8.19 28.22
CA PRO A 456 -28.18 -8.11 29.67
C PRO A 456 -28.30 -9.46 30.39
N GLU A 457 -28.76 -10.51 29.69
CA GLU A 457 -28.84 -11.89 30.18
C GLU A 457 -27.47 -12.58 30.31
N TYR A 458 -26.41 -12.07 29.67
CA TYR A 458 -25.08 -12.65 29.74
C TYR A 458 -24.35 -12.25 31.02
N SER A 459 -23.79 -13.23 31.73
CA SER A 459 -22.76 -12.98 32.74
C SER A 459 -21.38 -12.88 32.09
N VAL A 460 -20.64 -11.80 32.33
CA VAL A 460 -19.31 -11.54 31.74
C VAL A 460 -18.23 -11.57 32.83
N PHE A 461 -17.23 -12.42 32.64
CA PHE A 461 -16.11 -12.62 33.57
C PHE A 461 -14.77 -12.39 32.89
N TRP A 462 -13.83 -11.80 33.62
CA TRP A 462 -12.46 -11.54 33.15
C TRP A 462 -11.44 -12.23 34.06
N LEU A 463 -10.55 -13.01 33.47
CA LEU A 463 -9.41 -13.66 34.12
C LEU A 463 -8.11 -13.12 33.55
N SER A 464 -7.14 -12.83 34.42
CA SER A 464 -5.78 -12.47 34.02
C SER A 464 -4.91 -13.71 34.15
N ALA A 465 -4.31 -14.18 33.05
CA ALA A 465 -3.50 -15.40 33.04
C ALA A 465 -2.16 -15.24 33.78
N ASP A 466 -1.68 -14.00 33.89
CA ASP A 466 -0.49 -13.64 34.67
C ASP A 466 -0.69 -13.83 36.19
N ASN A 467 -1.93 -13.81 36.68
CA ASN A 467 -2.33 -13.90 38.09
C ASN A 467 -3.63 -14.70 38.24
N LEU A 468 -3.63 -15.95 37.77
CA LEU A 468 -4.83 -16.80 37.70
C LEU A 468 -5.45 -17.09 39.07
N GLU A 469 -4.65 -17.47 40.05
CA GLU A 469 -5.15 -17.84 41.38
C GLU A 469 -5.87 -16.67 42.06
N GLU A 470 -5.31 -15.47 41.97
CA GLU A 470 -5.94 -14.26 42.50
C GLU A 470 -7.22 -13.91 41.74
N SER A 471 -7.20 -14.03 40.40
CA SER A 471 -8.37 -13.79 39.55
C SER A 471 -9.53 -14.72 39.90
N TYR A 472 -9.29 -16.03 40.02
CA TYR A 472 -10.30 -17.00 40.45
C TYR A 472 -10.80 -16.72 41.86
N SER A 473 -9.90 -16.39 42.80
CA SER A 473 -10.26 -16.10 44.19
C SER A 473 -11.18 -14.87 44.31
N ARG A 474 -10.89 -13.79 43.57
CA ARG A 474 -11.73 -12.57 43.57
C ARG A 474 -13.12 -12.83 43.01
N ILE A 475 -13.22 -13.57 41.91
CA ILE A 475 -14.51 -13.90 41.28
C ILE A 475 -15.35 -14.81 42.18
N THR A 476 -14.75 -15.86 42.74
CA THR A 476 -15.43 -16.81 43.62
C THR A 476 -15.90 -16.18 44.92
N GLN A 477 -15.13 -15.23 45.48
CA GLN A 477 -15.55 -14.42 46.61
C GLN A 477 -16.73 -13.52 46.26
N LYS A 478 -16.69 -12.80 45.13
CA LYS A 478 -17.79 -11.93 44.67
C LYS A 478 -19.09 -12.71 44.43
N LEU A 479 -18.98 -13.90 43.86
CA LEU A 479 -20.11 -14.80 43.61
C LEU A 479 -20.54 -15.62 44.85
N GLY A 480 -19.82 -15.52 45.96
CA GLY A 480 -20.10 -16.27 47.19
C GLY A 480 -20.02 -17.79 47.05
N LEU A 481 -19.23 -18.30 46.09
CA LEU A 481 -19.24 -19.73 45.72
C LEU A 481 -18.77 -20.65 46.85
N PHE A 482 -17.83 -20.20 47.68
CA PHE A 482 -17.38 -20.94 48.87
C PHE A 482 -18.50 -21.22 49.86
N ARG A 483 -19.46 -20.29 50.01
CA ARG A 483 -20.64 -20.50 50.86
C ARG A 483 -21.67 -21.37 50.16
N ARG A 484 -21.88 -21.15 48.86
CA ARG A 484 -22.90 -21.81 48.05
C ARG A 484 -22.66 -23.32 47.89
N TYR A 485 -21.41 -23.73 47.71
CA TYR A 485 -21.03 -25.14 47.54
C TYR A 485 -20.46 -25.78 48.80
N LYS A 486 -20.54 -25.11 49.97
CA LYS A 486 -19.99 -25.58 51.25
C LYS A 486 -20.42 -27.00 51.63
N HIS A 487 -21.63 -27.41 51.25
CA HIS A 487 -22.20 -28.74 51.54
C HIS A 487 -22.16 -29.70 50.34
N GLU A 488 -21.79 -29.22 49.14
CA GLU A 488 -21.83 -29.97 47.87
C GLU A 488 -20.42 -30.30 47.31
N SER A 489 -19.37 -29.64 47.81
CA SER A 489 -17.98 -29.86 47.40
C SER A 489 -17.05 -29.84 48.62
N LYS A 490 -16.16 -30.83 48.73
CA LYS A 490 -15.06 -30.82 49.71
C LYS A 490 -13.85 -29.97 49.25
N SER A 491 -13.86 -29.48 48.01
CA SER A 491 -12.74 -28.69 47.46
C SER A 491 -12.84 -27.22 47.87
N SER A 492 -11.77 -26.70 48.46
CA SER A 492 -11.56 -25.27 48.77
C SER A 492 -10.88 -24.50 47.63
N ASP A 493 -10.67 -25.13 46.48
CA ASP A 493 -10.02 -24.52 45.33
C ASP A 493 -11.00 -23.61 44.56
N ALA A 494 -10.66 -22.32 44.49
CA ALA A 494 -11.42 -21.28 43.80
C ALA A 494 -11.70 -21.63 42.33
N ARG A 495 -10.70 -22.17 41.61
CA ARG A 495 -10.80 -22.54 40.19
C ARG A 495 -11.83 -23.65 40.00
N VAL A 496 -11.73 -24.73 40.79
CA VAL A 496 -12.65 -25.88 40.70
C VAL A 496 -14.09 -25.46 40.97
N LEU A 497 -14.30 -24.61 41.98
CA LEU A 497 -15.64 -24.09 42.31
C LEU A 497 -16.20 -23.20 41.20
N PHE A 498 -15.36 -22.34 40.60
CA PHE A 498 -15.79 -21.46 39.51
C PHE A 498 -16.10 -22.22 38.22
N HIS A 499 -15.25 -23.18 37.82
CA HIS A 499 -15.50 -24.01 36.64
C HIS A 499 -16.77 -24.83 36.80
N ARG A 500 -16.95 -25.45 37.98
CA ARG A 500 -18.20 -26.14 38.31
C ARG A 500 -19.41 -25.21 38.21
N TYR A 501 -19.29 -23.96 38.66
CA TYR A 501 -20.35 -22.97 38.56
C TYR A 501 -20.69 -22.65 37.10
N LEU A 502 -19.70 -22.38 36.25
CA LEU A 502 -19.90 -22.10 34.82
C LEU A 502 -20.46 -23.29 34.03
N SER A 503 -20.13 -24.51 34.44
CA SER A 503 -20.62 -25.75 33.82
C SER A 503 -22.03 -26.16 34.28
N THR A 504 -22.67 -25.42 35.20
CA THR A 504 -24.07 -25.68 35.55
C THR A 504 -25.04 -24.95 34.62
N GLU A 505 -26.05 -25.67 34.12
CA GLU A 505 -27.15 -25.10 33.30
C GLU A 505 -27.95 -24.00 34.02
N ARG A 506 -27.80 -23.88 35.35
CA ARG A 506 -28.49 -22.91 36.20
C ARG A 506 -27.98 -21.47 36.05
N LEU A 507 -26.81 -21.25 35.44
CA LEU A 507 -26.22 -19.92 35.28
C LEU A 507 -26.84 -19.13 34.11
N GLY A 508 -27.39 -19.82 33.12
CA GLY A 508 -27.73 -19.22 31.83
C GLY A 508 -26.49 -18.90 30.99
N ARG A 509 -26.62 -17.97 30.05
CA ARG A 509 -25.58 -17.60 29.09
C ARG A 509 -24.44 -16.83 29.76
N TRP A 510 -23.20 -17.16 29.41
CA TRP A 510 -22.02 -16.52 29.98
C TRP A 510 -20.88 -16.30 28.97
N PHE A 511 -20.04 -15.33 29.29
CA PHE A 511 -18.88 -14.93 28.50
C PHE A 511 -17.63 -14.84 29.39
N LEU A 512 -16.55 -15.50 28.99
CA LEU A 512 -15.29 -15.52 29.72
C LEU A 512 -14.16 -14.94 28.88
N ILE A 513 -13.46 -13.94 29.42
CA ILE A 513 -12.26 -13.35 28.80
C ILE A 513 -11.05 -13.81 29.59
N ILE A 514 -10.04 -14.31 28.90
CA ILE A 514 -8.74 -14.71 29.48
C ILE A 514 -7.67 -13.84 28.84
N ASP A 515 -7.12 -12.90 29.62
CA ASP A 515 -6.04 -12.00 29.20
C ASP A 515 -4.65 -12.63 29.41
N ASP A 516 -3.66 -12.27 28.59
CA ASP A 516 -2.27 -12.76 28.64
C ASP A 516 -2.07 -14.28 28.58
N ALA A 517 -2.84 -14.97 27.74
CA ALA A 517 -2.77 -16.43 27.55
C ALA A 517 -1.50 -16.92 26.80
N ASP A 518 -0.31 -16.39 27.13
CA ASP A 518 0.97 -16.74 26.50
C ASP A 518 1.83 -17.72 27.31
N THR A 519 1.51 -17.91 28.60
CA THR A 519 2.33 -18.70 29.53
C THR A 519 1.79 -20.11 29.73
N ASP A 520 2.56 -21.13 29.36
CA ASP A 520 2.34 -22.54 29.74
C ASP A 520 3.05 -22.92 31.07
N ASN A 521 3.58 -21.95 31.82
CA ASN A 521 4.37 -22.21 33.02
C ASN A 521 3.85 -21.44 34.23
N ASP A 522 3.20 -22.15 35.15
CA ASP A 522 3.34 -21.85 36.57
C ASP A 522 3.98 -23.06 37.24
N SER A 523 5.30 -22.98 37.40
CA SER A 523 6.14 -24.00 38.03
C SER A 523 6.50 -23.62 39.47
N SER A 524 5.61 -22.94 40.18
CA SER A 524 5.87 -22.41 41.53
C SER A 524 5.26 -23.24 42.69
N SER A 525 4.57 -24.34 42.41
CA SER A 525 4.09 -25.28 43.44
C SER A 525 4.63 -26.70 43.25
N PRO A 526 5.36 -27.29 44.22
CA PRO A 526 5.93 -28.65 44.12
C PRO A 526 4.90 -29.79 44.14
N SER A 527 3.60 -29.50 44.33
CA SER A 527 2.56 -30.51 44.61
C SER A 527 1.38 -30.53 43.63
N ALA A 528 1.38 -29.71 42.58
CA ALA A 528 0.34 -29.73 41.54
C ALA A 528 0.94 -30.00 40.17
N GLN A 529 0.38 -30.97 39.43
CA GLN A 529 0.76 -31.24 38.03
C GLN A 529 0.76 -29.94 37.20
N PRO A 530 1.68 -29.78 36.22
CA PRO A 530 1.69 -28.61 35.35
C PRO A 530 0.37 -28.58 34.55
N ARG A 531 -0.51 -27.63 34.86
CA ARG A 531 -1.84 -27.51 34.25
C ARG A 531 -1.91 -26.24 33.41
N SER A 532 -1.74 -26.41 32.10
CA SER A 532 -1.93 -25.35 31.10
C SER A 532 -3.28 -24.65 31.26
N VAL A 533 -3.34 -23.34 30.99
CA VAL A 533 -4.59 -22.56 30.93
C VAL A 533 -5.57 -23.17 29.91
N PHE A 534 -5.05 -23.89 28.92
CA PHE A 534 -5.84 -24.47 27.83
C PHE A 534 -6.39 -25.87 28.12
N SER A 535 -5.87 -26.59 29.13
CA SER A 535 -6.22 -28.00 29.37
C SER A 535 -7.36 -28.22 30.36
N ASP A 536 -7.71 -27.21 31.14
CA ASP A 536 -8.77 -27.29 32.16
C ASP A 536 -9.61 -26.01 32.07
N LEU A 537 -10.59 -26.03 31.15
CA LEU A 537 -11.53 -24.97 30.79
C LEU A 537 -12.98 -25.43 31.09
N PRO A 538 -13.90 -24.51 31.41
CA PRO A 538 -15.29 -24.87 31.70
C PRO A 538 -16.01 -25.41 30.45
N ASP A 539 -16.75 -26.51 30.62
CA ASP A 539 -17.58 -27.11 29.58
C ASP A 539 -19.06 -26.71 29.78
N SER A 540 -19.66 -26.05 28.78
CA SER A 540 -21.05 -25.62 28.78
C SER A 540 -21.51 -25.30 27.37
N LYS A 541 -22.74 -25.66 27.00
CA LYS A 541 -23.33 -25.31 25.69
C LYS A 541 -23.67 -23.83 25.53
N GLU A 542 -23.81 -23.11 26.66
CA GLU A 542 -24.29 -21.71 26.73
C GLU A 542 -23.17 -20.69 27.01
N GLY A 543 -21.90 -21.14 27.03
CA GLY A 543 -20.75 -20.30 27.37
C GLY A 543 -19.90 -19.91 26.16
N ASN A 544 -19.27 -18.74 26.16
CA ASN A 544 -18.28 -18.36 25.13
C ASN A 544 -16.97 -17.91 25.78
N ILE A 545 -15.83 -18.22 25.14
CA ILE A 545 -14.49 -17.86 25.67
C ILE A 545 -13.70 -17.04 24.65
N LEU A 546 -13.17 -15.90 25.09
CA LEU A 546 -12.25 -15.06 24.35
C LEU A 546 -10.87 -15.06 25.00
N PHE A 547 -9.85 -15.46 24.24
CA PHE A 547 -8.45 -15.43 24.67
C PHE A 547 -7.75 -14.18 24.10
N ILE A 548 -6.88 -13.57 24.89
CA ILE A 548 -5.98 -12.51 24.44
C ILE A 548 -4.55 -13.03 24.58
N THR A 549 -3.77 -12.92 23.51
CA THR A 549 -2.44 -13.54 23.43
C THR A 549 -1.51 -12.72 22.54
N HIS A 550 -0.23 -12.73 22.87
CA HIS A 550 0.85 -12.12 22.12
C HIS A 550 1.59 -13.13 21.23
N SER A 551 1.05 -14.36 21.11
CA SER A 551 1.58 -15.43 20.28
C SER A 551 0.52 -16.02 19.35
N MET A 552 0.81 -16.09 18.05
CA MET A 552 -0.01 -16.86 17.11
C MET A 552 -0.07 -18.34 17.49
N LYS A 553 1.00 -18.89 18.06
CA LYS A 553 1.03 -20.29 18.52
C LYS A 553 0.04 -20.48 19.69
N GLY A 554 0.09 -19.58 20.68
CA GLY A 554 -0.86 -19.57 21.80
C GLY A 554 -2.31 -19.42 21.32
N ALA A 555 -2.56 -18.50 20.39
CA ALA A 555 -3.88 -18.29 19.80
C ALA A 555 -4.45 -19.55 19.13
N THR A 556 -3.62 -20.25 18.34
CA THR A 556 -4.05 -21.49 17.68
C THR A 556 -4.31 -22.62 18.68
N THR A 557 -3.50 -22.73 19.74
CA THR A 557 -3.73 -23.71 20.81
C THR A 557 -5.03 -23.41 21.55
N ALA A 558 -5.30 -22.13 21.84
CA ALA A 558 -6.48 -21.69 22.59
C ALA A 558 -7.81 -22.00 21.89
N VAL A 559 -7.88 -21.78 20.58
CA VAL A 559 -9.08 -22.05 19.78
C VAL A 559 -9.21 -23.52 19.34
N GLY A 560 -8.15 -24.33 19.49
CA GLY A 560 -8.11 -25.74 19.08
C GLY A 560 -8.44 -25.92 17.60
N ASN A 561 -9.41 -26.78 17.29
CA ASN A 561 -9.84 -27.07 15.90
C ASN A 561 -10.56 -25.88 15.22
N GLN A 562 -10.85 -24.79 15.95
CA GLN A 562 -11.57 -23.61 15.44
C GLN A 562 -10.63 -22.52 14.90
N VAL A 563 -9.66 -22.89 14.06
CA VAL A 563 -8.55 -22.01 13.61
C VAL A 563 -9.04 -20.71 12.94
N ASN A 564 -10.22 -20.71 12.31
CA ASN A 564 -10.84 -19.52 11.69
C ASN A 564 -11.30 -18.46 12.70
N LYS A 565 -11.11 -18.68 14.00
CA LYS A 565 -11.52 -17.77 15.09
C LYS A 565 -10.36 -17.03 15.75
N VAL A 566 -9.17 -17.09 15.15
CA VAL A 566 -8.05 -16.23 15.54
C VAL A 566 -8.13 -14.91 14.78
N ILE A 567 -8.25 -13.82 15.52
CA ILE A 567 -8.31 -12.45 15.00
C ILE A 567 -6.96 -11.78 15.27
N LYS A 568 -6.19 -11.58 14.20
CA LYS A 568 -4.93 -10.83 14.26
C LYS A 568 -5.21 -9.33 14.42
N VAL A 569 -4.67 -8.71 15.46
CA VAL A 569 -4.77 -7.28 15.79
C VAL A 569 -3.51 -6.55 15.38
N GLU A 570 -3.67 -5.58 14.47
CA GLU A 570 -2.60 -4.76 13.93
C GLU A 570 -2.58 -3.37 14.59
N GLY A 571 -1.51 -2.60 14.36
CA GLY A 571 -1.41 -1.20 14.78
C GLY A 571 -2.55 -0.33 14.23
N LEU A 572 -2.62 0.90 14.72
CA LEU A 572 -3.57 1.91 14.25
C LEU A 572 -3.24 2.33 12.82
N GLU A 573 -4.30 2.62 12.06
CA GLU A 573 -4.16 3.24 10.74
C GLU A 573 -3.70 4.69 10.91
N ASN A 574 -3.06 5.28 9.89
CA ASN A 574 -2.42 6.60 10.01
C ASN A 574 -3.37 7.69 10.54
N THR A 575 -4.65 7.67 10.17
CA THR A 575 -5.66 8.62 10.66
C THR A 575 -5.88 8.52 12.16
N ASP A 576 -6.09 7.31 12.67
CA ASP A 576 -6.33 7.03 14.09
C ASP A 576 -5.05 7.26 14.91
N ALA A 577 -3.90 6.86 14.36
CA ALA A 577 -2.59 7.05 14.97
C ALA A 577 -2.24 8.54 15.14
N ILE A 578 -2.49 9.37 14.12
CA ILE A 578 -2.35 10.83 14.20
C ILE A 578 -3.32 11.40 15.24
N SER A 579 -4.55 10.88 15.31
CA SER A 579 -5.55 11.33 16.28
C SER A 579 -5.08 11.11 17.73
N ILE A 580 -4.58 9.91 18.07
CA ILE A 580 -4.01 9.65 19.42
C ILE A 580 -2.82 10.55 19.69
N LEU A 581 -1.90 10.66 18.73
CA LEU A 581 -0.70 11.49 18.90
C LEU A 581 -1.10 12.95 19.16
N ARG A 582 -2.07 13.48 18.41
CA ARG A 582 -2.60 14.84 18.58
C ARG A 582 -3.28 15.04 19.93
N GLN A 583 -4.08 14.09 20.40
CA GLN A 583 -4.73 14.16 21.71
C GLN A 583 -3.74 14.04 22.88
N SER A 584 -2.61 13.37 22.66
CA SER A 584 -1.61 13.10 23.70
C SER A 584 -0.52 14.18 23.80
N LEU A 585 -0.36 15.04 22.78
CA LEU A 585 0.65 16.10 22.74
C LEU A 585 0.11 17.43 23.31
N PHE A 586 0.90 18.09 24.16
CA PHE A 586 0.57 19.46 24.62
C PHE A 586 0.85 20.52 23.55
N ASN A 587 1.86 20.31 22.70
CA ASN A 587 2.23 21.23 21.63
C ASN A 587 1.81 20.69 20.25
N SER A 588 0.64 21.11 19.77
CA SER A 588 0.11 20.70 18.46
C SER A 588 0.92 21.19 17.26
N ARG A 589 1.79 22.20 17.42
CA ARG A 589 2.65 22.72 16.34
C ARG A 589 3.70 21.72 15.87
N LEU A 590 4.03 20.72 16.70
CA LEU A 590 4.93 19.62 16.32
C LEU A 590 4.36 18.79 15.16
N LEU A 591 3.05 18.86 14.90
CA LEU A 591 2.36 18.17 13.82
C LEU A 591 2.18 19.03 12.55
N ALA A 592 2.86 20.18 12.45
CA ALA A 592 2.75 21.05 11.27
C ALA A 592 3.31 20.40 9.99
N ASP A 593 4.31 19.52 10.14
CA ASP A 593 4.85 18.71 9.05
C ASP A 593 4.19 17.33 9.09
N GLU A 594 3.17 17.13 8.25
CA GLU A 594 2.42 15.88 8.18
C GLU A 594 3.29 14.70 7.71
N ASP A 595 4.27 14.94 6.84
CA ASP A 595 5.15 13.89 6.32
C ASP A 595 6.04 13.33 7.44
N ILE A 596 6.64 14.21 8.25
CA ILE A 596 7.47 13.82 9.40
C ILE A 596 6.64 13.14 10.51
N ALA A 597 5.41 13.63 10.75
CA ALA A 597 4.51 13.00 11.72
C ALA A 597 4.11 11.58 11.28
N GLN A 598 3.79 11.39 9.99
CA GLN A 598 3.53 10.05 9.44
C GLN A 598 4.75 9.15 9.51
N GLU A 599 5.95 9.69 9.28
CA GLU A 599 7.19 8.95 9.41
C GLU A 599 7.41 8.43 10.84
N LEU A 600 7.17 9.25 11.87
CA LEU A 600 7.21 8.81 13.27
C LEU A 600 6.21 7.69 13.55
N LEU A 601 4.97 7.83 13.08
CA LEU A 601 3.93 6.82 13.33
C LEU A 601 4.24 5.49 12.63
N SER A 602 4.81 5.56 11.43
CA SER A 602 5.32 4.39 10.72
C SER A 602 6.47 3.73 11.50
N GLU A 603 7.40 4.52 12.04
CA GLU A 603 8.52 4.03 12.86
C GLU A 603 8.02 3.36 14.15
N LEU A 604 6.91 3.84 14.73
CA LEU A 604 6.26 3.24 15.91
C LEU A 604 5.29 2.10 15.56
N ASN A 605 5.24 1.67 14.29
CA ASN A 605 4.34 0.64 13.77
C ASN A 605 2.84 0.89 14.06
N GLY A 606 2.45 2.14 14.29
CA GLY A 606 1.08 2.53 14.67
C GLY A 606 0.63 1.97 16.02
N LEU A 607 1.51 1.49 16.90
CA LEU A 607 1.11 0.86 18.16
C LEU A 607 0.60 1.93 19.16
N PRO A 608 -0.66 1.86 19.64
CA PRO A 608 -1.23 2.86 20.54
C PRO A 608 -0.34 3.18 21.75
N LEU A 609 0.22 2.16 22.39
CA LEU A 609 1.07 2.33 23.57
C LEU A 609 2.40 3.04 23.24
N SER A 610 3.02 2.71 22.10
CA SER A 610 4.25 3.37 21.65
C SER A 610 4.01 4.82 21.25
N ILE A 611 2.86 5.13 20.64
CA ILE A 611 2.45 6.50 20.30
C ILE A 611 2.27 7.34 21.57
N GLN A 612 1.57 6.80 22.58
CA GLN A 612 1.38 7.50 23.86
C GLN A 612 2.69 7.72 24.60
N GLN A 613 3.63 6.77 24.55
CA GLN A 613 4.97 6.95 25.11
C GLN A 613 5.77 8.00 24.37
N ALA A 614 5.69 8.04 23.02
CA ALA A 614 6.36 9.07 22.23
C ALA A 614 5.82 10.46 22.55
N ALA A 615 4.50 10.60 22.65
CA ALA A 615 3.87 11.84 23.08
C ALA A 615 4.32 12.28 24.48
N ARG A 616 4.35 11.35 25.45
CA ARG A 616 4.84 11.62 26.81
C ARG A 616 6.30 12.06 26.81
N TYR A 617 7.15 11.40 26.03
CA TYR A 617 8.55 11.76 25.92
C TYR A 617 8.74 13.16 25.32
N LEU A 618 8.01 13.49 24.26
CA LEU A 618 8.01 14.82 23.65
C LEU A 618 7.49 15.90 24.61
N ASN A 619 6.43 15.62 25.36
CA ASN A 619 5.88 16.55 26.35
C ASN A 619 6.88 16.86 27.47
N ASN A 620 7.69 15.88 27.88
CA ASN A 620 8.71 16.05 28.92
C ASN A 620 10.00 16.73 28.41
N HIS A 621 10.17 16.85 27.08
CA HIS A 621 11.37 17.44 26.46
C HIS A 621 10.99 18.55 25.48
N ALA A 622 10.63 19.73 25.99
CA ALA A 622 10.11 20.85 25.20
C ALA A 622 11.01 21.34 24.05
N HIS A 623 12.31 21.04 24.09
CA HIS A 623 13.28 21.40 23.05
C HIS A 623 13.35 20.38 21.88
N LEU A 624 12.65 19.25 22.00
CA LEU A 624 12.77 18.11 21.09
C LEU A 624 11.72 18.19 19.98
N THR A 625 12.14 18.06 18.72
CA THR A 625 11.23 17.97 17.56
C THR A 625 10.95 16.50 17.21
N ILE A 626 9.89 16.23 16.43
CA ILE A 626 9.61 14.87 15.93
C ILE A 626 10.80 14.33 15.13
N HIS A 627 11.42 15.17 14.31
CA HIS A 627 12.62 14.79 13.56
C HIS A 627 13.77 14.34 14.47
N LYS A 628 14.01 15.08 15.56
CA LYS A 628 15.04 14.73 16.55
C LYS A 628 14.69 13.42 17.29
N LEU A 629 13.41 13.16 17.57
CA LEU A 629 12.97 11.88 18.14
C LEU A 629 13.21 10.72 17.18
N LEU A 630 12.88 10.90 15.89
CA LEU A 630 13.18 9.92 14.84
C LEU A 630 14.68 9.62 14.76
N ASP A 631 15.53 10.66 14.83
CA ASP A 631 16.98 10.48 14.88
C ASP A 631 17.39 9.63 16.09
N LEU A 632 16.84 9.88 17.28
CA LEU A 632 17.12 9.11 18.49
C LEU A 632 16.66 7.65 18.39
N LEU A 633 15.45 7.41 17.87
CA LEU A 633 14.89 6.06 17.68
C LEU A 633 15.72 5.24 16.69
N ARG A 634 16.15 5.88 15.60
CA ARG A 634 17.01 5.28 14.57
C ARG A 634 18.47 5.20 14.99
N SER A 635 18.85 5.96 16.02
CA SER A 635 20.23 6.08 16.41
C SER A 635 20.82 4.73 16.81
N PRO A 636 22.04 4.43 16.34
CA PRO A 636 22.83 3.29 16.80
C PRO A 636 23.28 3.42 18.27
N SER A 637 23.21 4.62 18.85
CA SER A 637 23.42 4.86 20.28
C SER A 637 22.18 4.47 21.11
N GLN A 638 22.34 4.37 22.43
CA GLN A 638 21.27 4.04 23.37
C GLN A 638 20.50 5.27 23.84
N ASP A 639 20.54 6.35 23.06
CA ASP A 639 20.00 7.65 23.47
C ASP A 639 18.47 7.63 23.60
N ALA A 640 17.81 6.64 22.99
CA ALA A 640 16.39 6.36 23.16
C ALA A 640 16.06 5.42 24.34
N PHE A 641 17.03 5.05 25.19
CA PHE A 641 16.75 4.26 26.40
C PHE A 641 15.75 4.96 27.36
N PRO A 642 15.89 6.27 27.66
CA PRO A 642 14.93 6.98 28.51
C PRO A 642 13.50 6.98 27.97
N PHE A 643 13.33 6.75 26.66
CA PHE A 643 12.01 6.62 26.03
C PHE A 643 11.29 5.31 26.40
N ILE A 644 12.00 4.20 26.61
CA ILE A 644 11.37 2.90 27.01
C ILE A 644 11.38 2.68 28.53
N SER A 645 12.25 3.38 29.27
CA SER A 645 12.34 3.29 30.74
C SER A 645 12.30 4.68 31.37
N PRO A 646 11.12 5.31 31.50
CA PRO A 646 11.01 6.58 32.21
C PRO A 646 11.31 6.37 33.70
N GLU A 647 12.30 7.10 34.25
CA GLU A 647 12.58 7.11 35.69
C GLU A 647 11.39 7.70 36.46
N SER A 648 10.94 6.99 37.50
CA SER A 648 9.85 7.42 38.36
C SER A 648 10.35 8.50 39.33
N ASN A 649 10.21 9.77 38.95
CA ASN A 649 10.38 10.87 39.90
C ASN A 649 9.02 11.19 40.57
N GLY A 650 8.93 10.87 41.87
CA GLY A 650 8.21 11.66 42.87
C GLY A 650 6.68 11.64 42.92
N SER A 651 6.16 11.00 43.97
CA SER A 651 4.92 11.30 44.71
C SER A 651 3.59 11.37 43.95
N GLY A 652 2.86 10.26 43.99
CA GLY A 652 1.41 10.19 43.75
C GLY A 652 0.94 8.77 44.02
N GLY A 653 0.49 8.50 45.26
CA GLY A 653 0.07 7.18 45.71
C GLY A 653 -1.08 6.63 44.87
N GLY A 654 -0.78 5.60 44.08
CA GLY A 654 -1.75 4.85 43.27
C GLY A 654 -1.10 3.58 42.75
N ARG A 655 -1.10 2.54 43.59
CA ARG A 655 -0.83 1.11 43.29
C ARG A 655 0.25 0.81 42.24
N ASP A 656 1.44 0.53 42.74
CA ASP A 656 2.42 -0.46 42.24
C ASP A 656 2.36 -0.84 40.75
N SER A 657 3.34 -0.31 40.00
CA SER A 657 4.21 -1.13 39.14
C SER A 657 3.66 -1.83 37.88
N GLN A 658 2.61 -1.32 37.23
CA GLN A 658 2.21 -1.81 35.90
C GLN A 658 3.14 -1.30 34.77
N ASP A 659 4.06 -2.20 34.39
CA ASP A 659 4.58 -2.46 33.04
C ASP A 659 5.36 -1.38 32.29
N SER A 660 6.69 -1.36 32.49
CA SER A 660 7.54 -0.87 31.41
C SER A 660 7.51 -1.89 30.26
N LEU A 661 7.24 -1.42 29.04
CA LEU A 661 7.33 -2.23 27.81
C LEU A 661 8.62 -3.07 27.75
N LEU A 662 9.70 -2.52 28.31
CA LEU A 662 10.98 -3.20 28.43
C LEU A 662 10.90 -4.47 29.29
N LYS A 663 10.32 -4.41 30.50
CA LYS A 663 10.22 -5.56 31.40
C LYS A 663 9.42 -6.71 30.76
N THR A 664 8.29 -6.39 30.14
CA THR A 664 7.45 -7.38 29.46
C THR A 664 8.16 -7.98 28.25
N ALA A 665 8.81 -7.16 27.43
CA ALA A 665 9.61 -7.64 26.29
C ALA A 665 10.79 -8.52 26.74
N MET A 666 11.46 -8.18 27.85
CA MET A 666 12.57 -8.98 28.40
C MET A 666 12.12 -10.37 28.85
N LYS A 667 11.00 -10.47 29.58
CA LYS A 667 10.41 -11.76 29.97
C LYS A 667 10.11 -12.62 28.74
N LEU A 668 9.57 -12.01 27.69
CA LEU A 668 9.30 -12.70 26.41
C LEU A 668 10.59 -13.19 25.75
N PHE A 669 11.64 -12.37 25.67
CA PHE A 669 12.91 -12.76 25.06
C PHE A 669 13.58 -13.91 25.82
N GLU A 670 13.50 -13.90 27.15
CA GLU A 670 14.01 -14.97 28.00
C GLU A 670 13.23 -16.28 27.82
N ALA A 671 11.90 -16.20 27.73
CA ALA A 671 11.05 -17.37 27.43
C ALA A 671 11.39 -17.96 26.06
N ILE A 672 11.51 -17.13 25.01
CA ILE A 672 11.88 -17.59 23.67
C ILE A 672 13.27 -18.23 23.66
N GLN A 673 14.24 -17.65 24.37
CA GLN A 673 15.59 -18.21 24.43
C GLN A 673 15.62 -19.56 25.16
N LYS A 674 14.79 -19.74 26.20
CA LYS A 674 14.64 -21.01 26.92
C LYS A 674 14.01 -22.09 26.03
N ASP A 675 12.96 -21.74 25.29
CA ASP A 675 12.20 -22.68 24.45
C ASP A 675 12.91 -22.99 23.12
N ASN A 676 13.52 -21.99 22.49
CA ASN A 676 14.26 -22.10 21.24
C ASN A 676 15.55 -21.26 21.30
N PRO A 677 16.68 -21.85 21.75
CA PRO A 677 17.95 -21.13 21.87
C PRO A 677 18.45 -20.52 20.56
N HIS A 678 18.09 -21.11 19.41
CA HIS A 678 18.48 -20.61 18.10
C HIS A 678 17.69 -19.35 17.72
N ALA A 679 16.41 -19.27 18.08
CA ALA A 679 15.62 -18.05 17.94
C ALA A 679 16.18 -16.92 18.82
N GLY A 680 16.64 -17.23 20.04
CA GLY A 680 17.39 -16.30 20.90
C GLY A 680 18.64 -15.75 20.21
N MET A 681 19.48 -16.60 19.63
CA MET A 681 20.67 -16.16 18.87
C MET A 681 20.32 -15.28 17.66
N LEU A 682 19.21 -15.55 16.96
CA LEU A 682 18.75 -14.69 15.87
C LEU A 682 18.32 -13.32 16.37
N LEU A 683 17.59 -13.24 17.49
CA LEU A 683 17.22 -11.96 18.10
C LEU A 683 18.47 -11.16 18.47
N GLU A 684 19.47 -11.82 19.08
CA GLU A 684 20.74 -11.19 19.43
C GLU A 684 21.43 -10.65 18.16
N PHE A 685 21.52 -11.45 17.10
CA PHE A 685 22.08 -11.02 15.81
C PHE A 685 21.33 -9.81 15.22
N ILE A 686 19.99 -9.84 15.23
CA ILE A 686 19.15 -8.78 14.66
C ILE A 686 19.33 -7.45 15.42
N SER A 687 19.61 -7.49 16.72
CA SER A 687 19.87 -6.28 17.53
C SER A 687 21.01 -5.41 16.99
N GLN A 688 22.00 -6.02 16.33
CA GLN A 688 23.20 -5.35 15.81
C GLN A 688 23.01 -4.77 14.41
N ILE A 689 22.02 -5.25 13.66
CA ILE A 689 21.73 -4.80 12.28
C ILE A 689 20.49 -3.89 12.25
N GLY A 690 20.18 -3.32 11.08
CA GLY A 690 18.95 -2.53 10.88
C GLY A 690 17.67 -3.34 11.14
N PRO A 691 16.61 -2.72 11.72
CA PRO A 691 15.37 -3.43 12.06
C PRO A 691 14.50 -3.73 10.84
N SER A 692 14.66 -3.00 9.74
CA SER A 692 13.82 -3.14 8.53
C SER A 692 14.58 -3.76 7.37
N SER A 693 13.84 -4.37 6.44
CA SER A 693 14.35 -4.99 5.21
C SER A 693 15.45 -6.03 5.45
N ILE A 694 15.37 -6.78 6.55
CA ILE A 694 16.37 -7.78 6.96
C ILE A 694 16.34 -8.95 5.97
N PRO A 695 17.38 -9.15 5.14
CA PRO A 695 17.37 -10.23 4.17
C PRO A 695 17.56 -11.56 4.85
N ARG A 696 16.77 -12.57 4.47
CA ARG A 696 16.91 -13.94 4.97
C ARG A 696 18.35 -14.47 4.89
N THR A 697 19.09 -14.07 3.87
CA THR A 697 20.48 -14.44 3.62
C THR A 697 21.46 -13.94 4.69
N ILE A 698 21.13 -12.88 5.43
CA ILE A 698 21.98 -12.40 6.52
C ILE A 698 21.88 -13.32 7.75
N LEU A 699 20.71 -13.92 7.98
CA LEU A 699 20.40 -14.76 9.14
C LEU A 699 20.97 -16.19 9.04
N THR A 700 21.35 -16.65 7.84
CA THR A 700 21.84 -18.02 7.61
C THR A 700 23.27 -18.27 8.11
N GLY A 701 24.03 -17.22 8.44
CA GLY A 701 25.46 -17.30 8.77
C GLY A 701 25.79 -17.45 10.26
N THR A 702 24.82 -17.63 11.15
CA THR A 702 24.96 -17.54 12.62
C THR A 702 25.71 -18.69 13.32
N GLY A 703 26.51 -19.48 12.57
CA GLY A 703 27.60 -20.26 13.15
C GLY A 703 27.24 -21.46 14.04
N ILE A 704 26.54 -22.47 13.50
CA ILE A 704 26.43 -23.78 14.17
C ILE A 704 27.20 -24.86 13.38
N ASN A 705 28.26 -25.36 14.02
CA ASN A 705 29.01 -26.56 13.65
C ASN A 705 28.22 -27.83 14.06
N THR A 706 27.07 -28.08 13.43
CA THR A 706 26.44 -29.40 13.45
C THR A 706 26.08 -29.78 12.02
N GLY A 707 26.25 -31.05 11.67
CA GLY A 707 26.30 -31.60 10.31
C GLY A 707 25.29 -31.09 9.28
N ILE A 708 25.63 -31.32 8.01
CA ILE A 708 25.08 -30.71 6.79
C ILE A 708 23.56 -30.95 6.60
N LYS A 709 22.95 -31.90 7.30
CA LYS A 709 21.49 -32.17 7.29
C LYS A 709 20.85 -31.63 8.57
N GLY A 710 20.14 -30.50 8.48
CA GLY A 710 19.35 -29.93 9.59
C GLY A 710 19.45 -28.40 9.77
N LYS A 711 20.46 -27.73 9.17
CA LYS A 711 20.67 -26.27 9.31
C LYS A 711 19.49 -25.45 8.79
N LYS A 712 18.93 -25.83 7.63
CA LYS A 712 17.80 -25.11 7.02
C LYS A 712 16.52 -25.29 7.83
N ALA A 713 16.21 -26.50 8.26
CA ALA A 713 15.01 -26.80 9.06
C ALA A 713 15.01 -26.06 10.41
N LYS A 714 16.14 -26.07 11.12
CA LYS A 714 16.28 -25.31 12.38
C LYS A 714 16.14 -23.80 12.19
N LEU A 715 16.69 -23.25 11.09
CA LEU A 715 16.51 -21.83 10.77
C LEU A 715 15.04 -21.48 10.48
N GLU A 716 14.32 -22.32 9.71
CA GLU A 716 12.88 -22.12 9.48
C GLU A 716 12.09 -22.18 10.78
N GLU A 717 12.41 -23.13 11.67
CA GLU A 717 11.76 -23.28 12.97
C GLU A 717 12.00 -22.05 13.85
N SER A 718 13.24 -21.55 13.92
CA SER A 718 13.56 -20.34 14.69
C SER A 718 12.92 -19.09 14.12
N ILE A 719 12.95 -18.89 12.80
CA ILE A 719 12.25 -17.76 12.15
C ILE A 719 10.74 -17.88 12.40
N GLY A 720 10.18 -19.09 12.27
CA GLY A 720 8.77 -19.37 12.55
C GLY A 720 8.39 -19.04 13.99
N ALA A 721 9.26 -19.36 14.96
CA ALA A 721 9.06 -18.98 16.36
C ALA A 721 9.07 -17.46 16.55
N LEU A 722 10.02 -16.73 15.94
CA LEU A 722 10.05 -15.27 16.04
C LEU A 722 8.83 -14.61 15.37
N CYS A 723 8.40 -15.13 14.24
CA CYS A 723 7.18 -14.67 13.55
C CYS A 723 5.92 -14.98 14.35
N SER A 724 5.85 -16.13 15.04
CA SER A 724 4.67 -16.50 15.84
C SER A 724 4.48 -15.56 17.03
N PHE A 725 5.56 -15.04 17.62
CA PHE A 725 5.51 -14.00 18.66
C PHE A 725 5.44 -12.56 18.10
N PHE A 726 5.21 -12.38 16.80
CA PHE A 726 5.17 -11.09 16.12
C PHE A 726 6.46 -10.24 16.26
N LEU A 727 7.59 -10.85 16.61
CA LEU A 727 8.89 -10.16 16.72
C LEU A 727 9.52 -9.92 15.35
N LEU A 728 9.15 -10.73 14.36
CA LEU A 728 9.49 -10.55 12.95
C LEU A 728 8.23 -10.60 12.09
N ALA A 729 8.12 -9.67 11.15
CA ALA A 729 7.09 -9.65 10.13
C ALA A 729 7.71 -10.05 8.78
N PRO A 730 7.24 -11.13 8.12
CA PRO A 730 7.73 -11.50 6.80
C PRO A 730 7.24 -10.51 5.75
N SER A 731 8.14 -10.07 4.87
CA SER A 731 7.86 -9.26 3.69
C SER A 731 8.45 -9.91 2.44
N GLN A 732 8.00 -9.49 1.25
CA GLN A 732 8.41 -10.05 -0.06
C GLN A 732 8.36 -11.60 -0.12
N GLY A 733 7.25 -12.20 0.33
CA GLY A 733 7.08 -13.65 0.34
C GLY A 733 7.96 -14.40 1.34
N GLY A 734 8.46 -13.72 2.39
CA GLY A 734 9.28 -14.33 3.46
C GLY A 734 10.78 -14.36 3.17
N ASN A 735 11.23 -13.63 2.14
CA ASN A 735 12.65 -13.44 1.83
C ASN A 735 13.27 -12.24 2.58
N MET A 736 12.44 -11.32 3.05
CA MET A 736 12.80 -10.16 3.86
C MET A 736 11.98 -10.18 5.14
N PHE A 737 12.51 -9.57 6.20
CA PHE A 737 11.83 -9.46 7.48
C PHE A 737 11.97 -8.04 8.03
N ASP A 738 10.94 -7.62 8.75
CA ASP A 738 10.91 -6.37 9.48
C ASP A 738 10.68 -6.65 10.96
N MET A 739 11.50 -6.08 11.83
CA MET A 739 11.32 -6.08 13.28
C MET A 739 10.73 -4.73 13.69
N PRO A 740 9.66 -4.69 14.49
CA PRO A 740 9.12 -3.44 15.03
C PRO A 740 10.21 -2.64 15.75
N THR A 741 10.34 -1.34 15.49
CA THR A 741 11.45 -0.52 16.00
C THR A 741 11.52 -0.52 17.53
N ILE A 742 10.37 -0.54 18.21
CA ILE A 742 10.31 -0.66 19.67
C ILE A 742 10.87 -2.00 20.19
N VAL A 743 10.55 -3.11 19.50
CA VAL A 743 11.05 -4.44 19.85
C VAL A 743 12.56 -4.49 19.66
N HIS A 744 13.04 -3.94 18.54
CA HIS A 744 14.47 -3.84 18.26
C HIS A 744 15.21 -3.02 19.31
N LEU A 745 14.64 -1.90 19.75
CA LEU A 745 15.22 -1.05 20.78
C LEU A 745 15.26 -1.77 22.15
N CYS A 746 14.17 -2.42 22.58
CA CYS A 746 14.16 -3.28 23.77
C CYS A 746 15.24 -4.37 23.70
N MET A 747 15.38 -5.02 22.54
CA MET A 747 16.34 -6.10 22.34
C MET A 747 17.78 -5.61 22.50
N ARG A 748 18.12 -4.44 21.96
CA ARG A 748 19.46 -3.84 22.12
C ARG A 748 19.81 -3.58 23.58
N VAL A 749 18.84 -3.12 24.36
CA VAL A 749 19.00 -2.87 25.79
C VAL A 749 19.26 -4.18 26.53
N TRP A 750 18.48 -5.22 26.23
CA TRP A 750 18.62 -6.55 26.83
C TRP A 750 19.99 -7.20 26.51
N VAL A 751 20.44 -7.18 25.25
CA VAL A 751 21.76 -7.71 24.85
C VAL A 751 22.90 -7.02 25.59
N LYS A 752 22.80 -5.70 25.81
CA LYS A 752 23.82 -4.94 26.55
C LYS A 752 23.89 -5.37 28.01
N GLN A 753 22.73 -5.54 28.66
CA GLN A 753 22.66 -5.97 30.07
C GLN A 753 23.30 -7.36 30.28
N LYS A 754 23.20 -8.25 29.29
CA LYS A 754 23.84 -9.58 29.31
C LYS A 754 25.37 -9.56 29.12
N LYS A 755 25.98 -8.40 28.86
CA LYS A 755 27.43 -8.25 28.58
C LYS A 755 27.96 -9.11 27.41
N ALA A 756 27.09 -9.67 26.56
CA ALA A 756 27.46 -10.57 25.45
C ALA A 756 27.86 -9.84 24.14
N SER A 757 27.90 -8.50 24.14
CA SER A 757 27.91 -7.68 22.92
C SER A 757 29.14 -7.85 22.01
N LYS A 758 30.33 -8.15 22.56
CA LYS A 758 31.59 -8.09 21.80
C LYS A 758 31.75 -9.22 20.77
N SER A 759 31.59 -10.48 21.20
CA SER A 759 31.67 -11.67 20.33
C SER A 759 30.60 -11.67 19.22
N LEU A 760 29.42 -11.15 19.55
CA LEU A 760 28.30 -11.02 18.63
C LEU A 760 28.60 -10.04 17.49
N THR A 761 29.17 -8.88 17.83
CA THR A 761 29.52 -7.83 16.86
C THR A 761 30.57 -8.34 15.85
N GLU A 762 31.54 -9.13 16.30
CA GLU A 762 32.52 -9.80 15.43
C GLU A 762 31.85 -10.75 14.43
N THR A 763 30.90 -11.55 14.92
CA THR A 763 30.15 -12.52 14.09
C THR A 763 29.33 -11.81 13.01
N VAL A 764 28.60 -10.76 13.38
CA VAL A 764 27.79 -9.97 12.45
C VAL A 764 28.67 -9.26 11.41
N THR A 765 29.78 -8.66 11.86
CA THR A 765 30.73 -7.97 10.97
C THR A 765 31.36 -8.92 9.96
N LYS A 766 31.77 -10.13 10.40
CA LYS A 766 32.29 -11.17 9.51
C LYS A 766 31.25 -11.55 8.47
N ARG A 767 30.00 -11.77 8.89
CA ARG A 767 28.90 -12.14 7.99
C ARG A 767 28.62 -11.05 6.94
N LEU A 768 28.60 -9.79 7.34
CA LEU A 768 28.43 -8.68 6.41
C LEU A 768 29.61 -8.58 5.43
N ASN A 769 30.84 -8.82 5.88
CA ASN A 769 31.99 -8.87 4.98
C ASN A 769 31.91 -9.99 3.93
N GLU A 770 31.31 -11.14 4.25
CA GLU A 770 31.06 -12.23 3.29
C GLU A 770 29.99 -11.86 2.26
N LEU A 771 28.94 -11.16 2.68
CA LEU A 771 27.77 -10.85 1.85
C LEU A 771 27.95 -9.58 1.00
N ILE A 772 28.69 -8.60 1.50
CA ILE A 772 28.89 -7.33 0.82
C ILE A 772 30.05 -7.48 -0.17
N PRO A 773 29.78 -7.30 -1.48
CA PRO A 773 30.81 -7.39 -2.49
C PRO A 773 31.76 -6.20 -2.41
N GLN A 774 32.95 -6.36 -3.00
CA GLN A 774 33.76 -5.20 -3.38
C GLN A 774 32.98 -4.33 -4.37
N VAL A 775 33.37 -3.06 -4.50
CA VAL A 775 32.73 -2.12 -5.42
C VAL A 775 32.79 -2.67 -6.85
N ASP A 776 31.62 -3.02 -7.35
CA ASP A 776 31.37 -3.57 -8.68
C ASP A 776 29.91 -3.27 -9.00
N TRP A 777 29.66 -2.37 -9.93
CA TRP A 777 28.31 -1.87 -10.22
C TRP A 777 27.33 -2.96 -10.66
N SER A 778 27.79 -4.07 -11.23
CA SER A 778 26.93 -5.23 -11.52
C SER A 778 26.31 -5.84 -10.25
N LYS A 779 26.94 -5.62 -9.10
CA LYS A 779 26.53 -6.11 -7.77
C LYS A 779 25.89 -5.04 -6.90
N ARG A 780 25.54 -3.88 -7.46
CA ARG A 780 24.89 -2.77 -6.74
C ARG A 780 23.63 -3.19 -5.99
N LEU A 781 22.78 -4.01 -6.62
CA LEU A 781 21.55 -4.52 -5.99
C LEU A 781 21.85 -5.41 -4.76
N ILE A 782 23.04 -6.03 -4.71
CA ILE A 782 23.48 -6.79 -3.53
C ILE A 782 23.89 -5.81 -2.42
N TRP A 783 24.67 -4.77 -2.74
CA TRP A 783 25.02 -3.70 -1.79
C TRP A 783 23.78 -3.07 -1.16
N LYS A 784 22.79 -2.68 -1.98
CA LYS A 784 21.54 -2.04 -1.50
C LYS A 784 20.76 -2.89 -0.50
N LYS A 785 20.84 -4.22 -0.58
CA LYS A 785 20.23 -5.13 0.39
C LYS A 785 20.88 -5.08 1.78
N TYR A 786 22.17 -4.69 1.86
CA TYR A 786 22.94 -4.75 3.10
C TYR A 786 23.44 -3.40 3.61
N GLU A 787 23.27 -2.32 2.83
CA GLU A 787 23.72 -0.96 3.12
C GLU A 787 23.33 -0.51 4.54
N ALA A 788 22.03 -0.53 4.86
CA ALA A 788 21.53 -0.07 6.15
C ALA A 788 22.07 -0.90 7.33
N HIS A 789 22.20 -2.21 7.15
CA HIS A 789 22.73 -3.11 8.17
C HIS A 789 24.24 -2.90 8.40
N ALA A 790 25.00 -2.66 7.33
CA ALA A 790 26.44 -2.41 7.40
C ALA A 790 26.77 -1.09 8.10
N ILE A 791 26.09 -0.02 7.70
CA ILE A 791 26.24 1.30 8.33
C ILE A 791 25.94 1.18 9.82
N ARG A 792 24.84 0.51 10.17
CA ARG A 792 24.43 0.36 11.56
C ARG A 792 25.47 -0.36 12.43
N VAL A 793 25.97 -1.51 11.98
CA VAL A 793 27.00 -2.26 12.72
C VAL A 793 28.24 -1.38 12.92
N LEU A 794 28.71 -0.69 11.89
CA LEU A 794 29.89 0.17 11.98
C LEU A 794 29.72 1.34 12.96
N THR A 795 28.53 1.94 13.00
CA THR A 795 28.21 3.05 13.92
C THR A 795 28.04 2.62 15.36
N GLY A 796 27.61 1.38 15.62
CA GLY A 796 27.40 0.86 16.98
C GLY A 796 28.66 0.35 17.68
N CYS A 797 29.77 0.15 16.96
CA CYS A 797 31.02 -0.37 17.51
C CYS A 797 31.89 0.74 18.13
N GLN A 798 32.37 0.54 19.36
CA GLN A 798 33.50 1.34 19.90
C GLN A 798 34.84 0.75 19.44
N ASP A 799 35.91 1.56 19.46
CA ASP A 799 37.22 1.23 18.88
C ASP A 799 37.95 0.02 19.48
N HIS A 800 37.46 -0.52 20.60
CA HIS A 800 38.06 -1.68 21.29
C HIS A 800 37.34 -3.02 21.03
N ASP A 801 36.26 -3.05 20.24
CA ASP A 801 35.32 -4.18 20.20
C ASP A 801 35.54 -5.23 19.09
N LEU A 802 36.41 -4.98 18.10
CA LEU A 802 36.60 -5.87 16.95
C LEU A 802 38.09 -6.11 16.66
N LYS A 803 38.44 -7.31 16.16
CA LYS A 803 39.71 -7.50 15.44
C LYS A 803 39.83 -6.45 14.32
N PHE A 804 40.92 -5.67 14.36
CA PHE A 804 41.20 -4.55 13.46
C PHE A 804 40.86 -4.84 11.98
N ASP A 805 41.19 -6.03 11.49
CA ASP A 805 41.04 -6.39 10.07
C ASP A 805 39.58 -6.47 9.60
N ALA A 806 38.66 -7.05 10.39
CA ALA A 806 37.27 -7.23 9.95
C ALA A 806 36.49 -5.90 9.89
N ARG A 807 36.65 -5.04 10.91
CA ARG A 807 36.03 -3.70 10.93
C ARG A 807 36.60 -2.81 9.84
N PHE A 808 37.91 -2.81 9.69
CA PHE A 808 38.60 -2.05 8.64
C PHE A 808 38.12 -2.46 7.25
N GLN A 809 37.98 -3.76 6.98
CA GLN A 809 37.48 -4.26 5.69
C GLN A 809 36.05 -3.79 5.41
N LEU A 810 35.15 -3.90 6.39
CA LEU A 810 33.75 -3.49 6.21
C LEU A 810 33.65 -1.98 6.00
N ALA A 811 34.36 -1.18 6.80
CA ALA A 811 34.37 0.28 6.68
C ALA A 811 34.95 0.75 5.33
N CYS A 812 35.97 0.07 4.80
CA CYS A 812 36.47 0.35 3.44
C CYS A 812 35.37 0.10 2.39
N LYS A 813 34.69 -1.06 2.45
CA LYS A 813 33.62 -1.40 1.50
C LYS A 813 32.49 -0.38 1.56
N VAL A 814 32.02 -0.04 2.77
CA VAL A 814 30.94 0.93 2.99
C VAL A 814 31.34 2.32 2.49
N GLY A 815 32.53 2.80 2.83
CA GLY A 815 33.03 4.10 2.38
C GLY A 815 33.11 4.20 0.85
N SER A 816 33.68 3.19 0.19
CA SER A 816 33.80 3.19 -1.28
C SER A 816 32.45 3.03 -1.98
N TRP A 817 31.52 2.21 -1.46
CA TRP A 817 30.17 2.08 -2.02
C TRP A 817 29.35 3.36 -1.88
N LEU A 818 29.38 4.00 -0.70
CA LEU A 818 28.67 5.26 -0.46
C LEU A 818 29.18 6.37 -1.38
N LEU A 819 30.49 6.45 -1.60
CA LEU A 819 31.08 7.40 -2.55
C LEU A 819 30.55 7.16 -3.97
N ARG A 820 30.48 5.89 -4.41
CA ARG A 820 30.02 5.52 -5.76
C ARG A 820 28.52 5.78 -5.96
N GLU A 821 27.71 5.62 -4.92
CA GLU A 821 26.29 6.01 -4.89
C GLU A 821 26.08 7.54 -4.76
N ARG A 822 27.14 8.35 -4.84
CA ARG A 822 27.12 9.82 -4.66
C ARG A 822 26.63 10.27 -3.27
N ASN A 823 26.62 9.38 -2.27
CA ASN A 823 26.41 9.75 -0.87
C ASN A 823 27.72 10.17 -0.21
N VAL A 824 28.28 11.27 -0.71
CA VAL A 824 29.62 11.73 -0.34
C VAL A 824 29.69 12.14 1.13
N LYS A 825 28.64 12.80 1.64
CA LYS A 825 28.53 13.19 3.05
C LYS A 825 28.57 11.97 3.98
N GLY A 826 27.91 10.87 3.60
CA GLY A 826 27.95 9.62 4.36
C GLY A 826 29.28 8.87 4.22
N ALA A 827 29.98 9.01 3.09
CA ALA A 827 31.24 8.31 2.82
C ALA A 827 32.44 8.91 3.58
N ILE A 828 32.53 10.23 3.67
CA ILE A 828 33.70 10.95 4.24
C ILE A 828 34.09 10.44 5.64
N PRO A 829 33.18 10.30 6.63
CA PRO A 829 33.55 9.84 7.97
C PRO A 829 34.23 8.47 7.96
N TRP A 830 33.70 7.53 7.17
CA TRP A 830 34.27 6.18 7.05
C TRP A 830 35.64 6.18 6.36
N LEU A 831 35.79 6.98 5.31
CA LEU A 831 37.05 7.10 4.56
C LEU A 831 38.15 7.80 5.39
N GLN A 832 37.79 8.81 6.19
CA GLN A 832 38.72 9.45 7.14
C GLN A 832 39.20 8.46 8.21
N GLN A 833 38.27 7.74 8.84
CA GLN A 833 38.58 6.77 9.90
C GLN A 833 39.46 5.64 9.36
N THR A 834 39.09 5.05 8.22
CA THR A 834 39.87 3.98 7.58
C THR A 834 41.24 4.45 7.10
N LEU A 835 41.40 5.69 6.61
CA LEU A 835 42.71 6.25 6.28
C LEU A 835 43.59 6.40 7.51
N GLY A 836 43.03 6.84 8.64
CA GLY A 836 43.72 6.92 9.93
C GLY A 836 44.23 5.55 10.40
N TRP A 837 43.39 4.53 10.30
CA TRP A 837 43.73 3.14 10.59
C TRP A 837 44.78 2.57 9.62
N ALA A 838 44.66 2.83 8.33
CA ALA A 838 45.62 2.36 7.32
C ALA A 838 47.03 2.91 7.57
N LYS A 839 47.16 4.17 8.02
CA LYS A 839 48.46 4.79 8.34
C LYS A 839 49.17 4.16 9.55
N LYS A 840 48.41 3.58 10.49
CA LYS A 840 48.91 3.00 11.75
C LYS A 840 49.03 1.47 11.73
N SER A 841 48.74 0.83 10.60
CA SER A 841 48.69 -0.64 10.48
C SER A 841 49.70 -1.19 9.46
N SER A 842 49.67 -2.50 9.24
CA SER A 842 50.45 -3.17 8.19
C SER A 842 50.15 -2.63 6.77
N PHE A 843 49.02 -1.95 6.57
CA PHE A 843 48.65 -1.33 5.30
C PHE A 843 49.36 0.00 5.01
N LYS A 844 50.22 0.50 5.91
CA LYS A 844 50.84 1.83 5.83
C LYS A 844 51.54 2.13 4.50
N ASN A 845 52.12 1.13 3.84
CA ASN A 845 52.87 1.26 2.59
C ASN A 845 52.26 0.40 1.47
N THR A 846 50.93 0.31 1.40
CA THR A 846 50.23 -0.58 0.45
C THR A 846 49.34 0.19 -0.53
N GLN A 847 49.04 -0.44 -1.67
CA GLN A 847 48.07 0.05 -2.66
C GLN A 847 46.70 0.33 -2.02
N ARG A 848 46.32 -0.45 -1.01
CA ARG A 848 45.05 -0.30 -0.30
C ARG A 848 44.94 1.04 0.43
N ARG A 849 46.02 1.49 1.08
CA ARG A 849 46.07 2.84 1.69
C ARG A 849 45.93 3.91 0.62
N LEU A 850 46.66 3.78 -0.50
CA LEU A 850 46.58 4.73 -1.60
C LEU A 850 45.13 4.84 -2.10
N ARG A 851 44.45 3.71 -2.30
CA ARG A 851 43.06 3.67 -2.75
C ARG A 851 42.11 4.42 -1.80
N ILE A 852 42.20 4.18 -0.49
CA ILE A 852 41.37 4.89 0.51
C ILE A 852 41.65 6.40 0.48
N GLN A 853 42.93 6.78 0.33
CA GLN A 853 43.32 8.18 0.25
C GLN A 853 42.75 8.86 -1.01
N LEU A 854 42.74 8.16 -2.14
CA LEU A 854 42.14 8.64 -3.39
C LEU A 854 40.61 8.72 -3.32
N ASP A 855 39.94 7.72 -2.73
CA ASP A 855 38.49 7.75 -2.49
C ASP A 855 38.11 8.96 -1.61
N LEU A 856 38.89 9.23 -0.56
CA LEU A 856 38.67 10.40 0.30
C LEU A 856 38.92 11.73 -0.44
N ALA A 857 39.93 11.78 -1.31
CA ALA A 857 40.19 12.98 -2.11
C ALA A 857 39.05 13.23 -3.10
N GLU A 858 38.58 12.18 -3.77
CA GLU A 858 37.43 12.22 -4.67
C GLU A 858 36.18 12.70 -3.94
N ALA A 859 35.94 12.21 -2.72
CA ALA A 859 34.86 12.68 -1.87
C ALA A 859 34.97 14.19 -1.55
N TYR A 860 36.15 14.68 -1.17
CA TYR A 860 36.32 16.11 -0.89
C TYR A 860 36.18 17.00 -2.12
N ALA A 861 36.61 16.52 -3.29
CA ALA A 861 36.47 17.25 -4.54
C ALA A 861 35.00 17.53 -4.85
N GLU A 862 34.10 16.61 -4.48
CA GLU A 862 32.66 16.75 -4.69
C GLU A 862 31.96 17.61 -3.62
N THR A 863 32.62 17.95 -2.51
CA THR A 863 32.01 18.66 -1.37
C THR A 863 32.63 20.03 -1.10
N GLU A 864 32.63 20.97 -2.05
CA GLU A 864 33.13 22.37 -1.93
C GLU A 864 34.48 22.54 -1.17
N GLN A 865 35.26 21.46 -1.06
CA GLN A 865 36.48 21.35 -0.26
C GLN A 865 37.63 20.95 -1.19
N SER A 866 37.62 21.52 -2.39
CA SER A 866 38.58 21.30 -3.47
C SER A 866 40.04 21.48 -3.01
N ALA A 867 40.33 22.48 -2.16
CA ALA A 867 41.66 22.69 -1.60
C ALA A 867 42.17 21.49 -0.77
N LYS A 868 41.30 20.87 0.04
CA LYS A 868 41.64 19.66 0.80
C LYS A 868 41.83 18.46 -0.12
N ALA A 869 41.02 18.36 -1.18
CA ALA A 869 41.13 17.30 -2.18
C ALA A 869 42.49 17.35 -2.92
N ILE A 870 42.89 18.54 -3.37
CA ILE A 870 44.19 18.77 -4.03
C ILE A 870 45.32 18.39 -3.08
N GLN A 871 45.33 18.94 -1.86
CA GLN A 871 46.38 18.64 -0.87
C GLN A 871 46.47 17.14 -0.56
N LEU A 872 45.34 16.44 -0.46
CA LEU A 872 45.31 15.01 -0.18
C LEU A 872 45.83 14.19 -1.37
N THR A 873 45.55 14.64 -2.60
CA THR A 873 45.98 13.97 -3.83
C THR A 873 47.45 14.22 -4.14
N GLU A 874 47.99 15.42 -3.91
CA GLU A 874 49.43 15.69 -3.99
C GLU A 874 50.22 14.81 -3.00
N LYS A 875 49.70 14.65 -1.78
CA LYS A 875 50.26 13.71 -0.80
C LYS A 875 50.15 12.26 -1.27
N ALA A 876 49.09 11.91 -2.01
CA ALA A 876 48.91 10.57 -2.58
C ALA A 876 49.91 10.31 -3.69
N LEU A 877 50.21 11.33 -4.50
CA LEU A 877 51.23 11.29 -5.55
C LEU A 877 52.63 11.08 -4.97
N ALA A 878 53.04 11.92 -4.02
CA ALA A 878 54.33 11.78 -3.35
C ALA A 878 54.46 10.41 -2.64
N PHE A 879 53.36 9.90 -2.09
CA PHE A 879 53.32 8.56 -1.50
C PHE A 879 53.50 7.46 -2.55
N GLN A 880 52.80 7.57 -3.69
CA GLN A 880 52.90 6.60 -4.78
C GLN A 880 54.31 6.56 -5.37
N GLU A 881 54.94 7.72 -5.61
CA GLU A 881 56.31 7.83 -6.14
C GLU A 881 57.36 7.24 -5.20
N LYS A 882 57.15 7.35 -3.89
CA LYS A 882 58.13 6.92 -2.86
C LYS A 882 58.00 5.45 -2.46
N HIS A 883 56.76 4.93 -2.37
CA HIS A 883 56.50 3.66 -1.68
C HIS A 883 55.92 2.56 -2.54
N LEU A 884 55.44 2.87 -3.75
CA LEU A 884 54.88 1.90 -4.67
C LEU A 884 55.78 1.80 -5.90
N SER A 885 55.76 0.65 -6.58
CA SER A 885 56.39 0.55 -7.89
C SER A 885 55.80 1.59 -8.83
N LYS A 886 56.56 2.02 -9.84
CA LYS A 886 56.05 2.85 -10.96
C LYS A 886 55.12 2.04 -11.86
N ASP A 887 54.14 1.40 -11.26
CA ASP A 887 53.02 0.75 -11.93
C ASP A 887 52.15 1.85 -12.59
N GLY A 888 51.95 1.71 -13.90
CA GLY A 888 51.19 2.66 -14.70
C GLY A 888 49.75 2.83 -14.22
N SER A 889 49.16 1.81 -13.60
CA SER A 889 47.78 1.85 -13.10
C SER A 889 47.63 2.78 -11.90
N SER A 890 48.55 2.68 -10.95
CA SER A 890 48.59 3.51 -9.73
C SER A 890 48.85 4.98 -10.05
N VAL A 891 49.78 5.25 -10.98
CA VAL A 891 50.07 6.62 -11.47
C VAL A 891 48.85 7.23 -12.16
N LEU A 892 48.16 6.44 -13.00
CA LEU A 892 46.94 6.87 -13.68
C LEU A 892 45.84 7.25 -12.67
N ALA A 893 45.56 6.37 -11.71
CA ALA A 893 44.51 6.61 -10.70
C ALA A 893 44.74 7.91 -9.92
N VAL A 894 45.98 8.17 -9.48
CA VAL A 894 46.32 9.42 -8.78
C VAL A 894 46.13 10.63 -9.69
N SER A 895 46.61 10.54 -10.94
CA SER A 895 46.55 11.65 -11.90
C SER A 895 45.10 11.99 -12.28
N CYS A 896 44.23 11.00 -12.47
CA CYS A 896 42.81 11.23 -12.74
C CYS A 896 42.09 11.93 -11.57
N VAL A 897 42.36 11.51 -10.33
CA VAL A 897 41.75 12.14 -9.14
C VAL A 897 42.30 13.56 -8.93
N LEU A 898 43.58 13.80 -9.26
CA LEU A 898 44.18 15.12 -9.19
C LEU A 898 43.54 16.07 -10.20
N ALA A 899 43.43 15.64 -11.47
CA ALA A 899 42.75 16.37 -12.52
C ALA A 899 41.29 16.69 -12.14
N LYS A 900 40.55 15.71 -11.61
CA LYS A 900 39.19 15.91 -11.07
C LYS A 900 39.17 16.97 -9.97
N SER A 901 40.09 16.89 -9.00
CA SER A 901 40.18 17.84 -7.87
C SER A 901 40.47 19.27 -8.33
N HIS A 902 41.37 19.44 -9.31
CA HIS A 902 41.71 20.74 -9.89
C HIS A 902 40.55 21.36 -10.70
N ARG A 903 39.78 20.54 -11.42
CA ARG A 903 38.58 21.00 -12.14
C ARG A 903 37.52 21.57 -11.22
N PHE A 904 37.25 20.92 -10.08
CA PHE A 904 36.33 21.47 -9.06
C PHE A 904 36.86 22.77 -8.42
N ASN A 905 38.16 23.04 -8.51
CA ASN A 905 38.77 24.27 -7.99
C ASN A 905 38.90 25.40 -9.03
N GLY A 906 38.51 25.18 -10.29
CA GLY A 906 38.58 26.19 -11.36
C GLY A 906 39.97 26.43 -11.98
N ALA A 907 40.95 25.53 -11.80
CA ALA A 907 42.30 25.66 -12.38
C ALA A 907 42.81 24.34 -13.00
N PRO A 908 42.33 23.94 -14.20
CA PRO A 908 42.59 22.62 -14.78
C PRO A 908 43.92 22.48 -15.58
N THR A 909 44.55 23.56 -16.02
CA THR A 909 45.52 23.54 -17.12
C THR A 909 46.78 22.69 -16.91
N LYS A 910 47.36 22.66 -15.69
CA LYS A 910 48.60 21.89 -15.42
C LYS A 910 48.41 20.37 -15.42
N GLU A 911 47.20 19.89 -15.10
CA GLU A 911 46.94 18.45 -15.01
C GLU A 911 46.56 17.84 -16.37
N THR A 912 46.01 18.63 -17.29
CA THR A 912 45.79 18.21 -18.68
C THR A 912 47.10 17.77 -19.32
N ASP A 913 48.18 18.55 -19.16
CA ASP A 913 49.53 18.21 -19.65
C ASP A 913 50.06 16.88 -19.07
N ARG A 914 49.74 16.60 -17.80
CA ARG A 914 50.13 15.36 -17.13
C ARG A 914 49.41 14.17 -17.73
N LEU A 915 48.10 14.28 -17.93
CA LEU A 915 47.31 13.24 -18.59
C LEU A 915 47.71 13.05 -20.06
N GLU A 916 48.10 14.12 -20.77
CA GLU A 916 48.64 14.04 -22.12
C GLU A 916 49.97 13.27 -22.17
N LYS A 917 50.89 13.55 -21.24
CA LYS A 917 52.14 12.79 -21.11
C LYS A 917 51.84 11.31 -20.88
N LEU A 918 50.85 11.00 -20.04
CA LEU A 918 50.39 9.62 -19.85
C LEU A 918 49.84 9.03 -21.16
N LYS A 919 49.04 9.77 -21.94
CA LYS A 919 48.53 9.36 -23.26
C LYS A 919 49.65 9.10 -24.29
N LYS A 920 50.84 9.70 -24.14
CA LYS A 920 51.98 9.46 -25.06
C LYS A 920 52.79 8.19 -24.76
N VAL A 921 52.77 7.69 -23.52
CA VAL A 921 53.56 6.51 -23.06
C VAL A 921 52.79 5.18 -23.29
N ASP A 922 51.89 5.14 -24.28
CA ASP A 922 50.65 4.32 -24.31
C ASP A 922 50.76 2.85 -24.81
N ASN A 923 51.87 2.15 -24.59
CA ASN A 923 52.06 0.84 -25.23
C ASN A 923 51.54 -0.39 -24.46
N LYS A 924 51.03 -0.28 -23.22
CA LYS A 924 50.62 -1.45 -22.40
C LYS A 924 49.33 -1.30 -21.57
N ARG A 925 48.53 -0.24 -21.75
CA ARG A 925 47.31 -0.04 -20.94
C ARG A 925 46.18 -0.99 -21.35
N SER A 926 45.43 -1.46 -20.35
CA SER A 926 44.18 -2.18 -20.59
C SER A 926 43.11 -1.28 -21.24
N ALA A 927 42.10 -1.87 -21.87
CA ALA A 927 40.98 -1.13 -22.46
C ALA A 927 40.29 -0.21 -21.42
N MET A 928 40.15 -0.68 -20.18
CA MET A 928 39.53 0.09 -19.09
C MET A 928 40.38 1.29 -18.66
N GLU A 929 41.70 1.12 -18.59
CA GLU A 929 42.61 2.22 -18.26
C GLU A 929 42.66 3.28 -19.36
N ARG A 930 42.64 2.86 -20.64
CA ARG A 930 42.54 3.78 -21.77
C ARG A 930 41.24 4.57 -21.74
N LEU A 931 40.10 3.89 -21.53
CA LEU A 931 38.79 4.52 -21.40
C LEU A 931 38.77 5.54 -20.25
N THR A 932 39.33 5.19 -19.10
CA THR A 932 39.40 6.08 -17.92
C THR A 932 40.28 7.30 -18.18
N LEU A 933 41.47 7.11 -18.76
CA LEU A 933 42.40 8.20 -19.09
C LEU A 933 41.78 9.19 -20.10
N LEU A 934 41.26 8.66 -21.20
CA LEU A 934 40.69 9.45 -22.28
C LEU A 934 39.37 10.12 -21.87
N GLY A 935 38.58 9.44 -21.03
CA GLY A 935 37.40 10.01 -20.38
C GLY A 935 37.73 11.24 -19.53
N GLU A 936 38.75 11.15 -18.67
CA GLU A 936 39.15 12.30 -17.86
C GLU A 936 39.81 13.43 -18.67
N LEU A 937 40.63 13.11 -19.68
CA LEU A 937 41.15 14.09 -20.63
C LEU A 937 40.04 14.85 -21.34
N GLY A 938 39.04 14.14 -21.86
CA GLY A 938 37.89 14.75 -22.53
C GLY A 938 37.11 15.70 -21.63
N LYS A 939 37.00 15.37 -20.35
CA LYS A 939 36.35 16.25 -19.36
C LYS A 939 37.21 17.47 -19.00
N CYS A 940 38.53 17.35 -18.96
CA CYS A 940 39.42 18.50 -18.82
C CYS A 940 39.23 19.45 -20.00
N TYR A 941 39.33 18.95 -21.23
CA TYR A 941 39.09 19.75 -22.44
C TYR A 941 37.70 20.39 -22.50
N SER A 942 36.66 19.66 -22.09
CA SER A 942 35.30 20.23 -22.00
C SER A 942 35.19 21.36 -20.97
N SER A 943 35.97 21.31 -19.88
CA SER A 943 36.00 22.36 -18.86
C SER A 943 36.73 23.61 -19.37
N ASP A 944 37.75 23.41 -20.20
CA ASP A 944 38.50 24.46 -20.91
C ASP A 944 37.77 24.99 -22.16
N LYS A 945 36.57 24.47 -22.45
CA LYS A 945 35.75 24.76 -23.64
C LYS A 945 36.42 24.38 -24.97
N GLU A 946 37.42 23.51 -24.93
CA GLU A 946 38.06 22.91 -26.11
C GLU A 946 37.29 21.65 -26.54
N TYR A 947 36.05 21.83 -27.00
CA TYR A 947 35.13 20.72 -27.24
C TYR A 947 35.58 19.76 -28.36
N GLU A 948 36.34 20.23 -29.35
CA GLU A 948 36.89 19.37 -30.42
C GLU A 948 37.89 18.36 -29.88
N LYS A 949 38.85 18.82 -29.06
CA LYS A 949 39.79 17.90 -28.39
C LYS A 949 39.06 17.00 -27.41
N ALA A 950 38.01 17.50 -26.77
CA ALA A 950 37.18 16.68 -25.90
C ALA A 950 36.54 15.52 -26.67
N ILE A 951 35.87 15.81 -27.80
CA ILE A 951 35.24 14.82 -28.67
C ILE A 951 36.27 13.80 -29.14
N GLU A 952 37.41 14.24 -29.70
CA GLU A 952 38.47 13.37 -30.20
C GLU A 952 38.91 12.34 -29.15
N ASN A 953 39.21 12.81 -27.93
CA ASN A 953 39.64 11.92 -26.84
C ASN A 953 38.52 10.99 -26.37
N LEU A 954 37.29 11.49 -26.25
CA LEU A 954 36.16 10.69 -25.79
C LEU A 954 35.76 9.61 -26.81
N GLU A 955 35.76 9.91 -28.11
CA GLU A 955 35.58 8.94 -29.20
C GLU A 955 36.66 7.87 -29.16
N MET A 956 37.95 8.26 -29.11
CA MET A 956 39.05 7.30 -28.96
C MET A 956 38.89 6.39 -27.73
N GLY A 957 38.33 6.92 -26.63
CA GLY A 957 38.03 6.16 -25.42
C GLY A 957 36.93 5.13 -25.64
N VAL A 958 35.82 5.54 -26.26
CA VAL A 958 34.68 4.67 -26.59
C VAL A 958 35.10 3.58 -27.59
N ASP A 959 35.91 3.92 -28.59
CA ASP A 959 36.43 2.98 -29.57
C ASP A 959 37.39 1.96 -28.95
N ALA A 960 38.26 2.41 -28.04
CA ALA A 960 39.16 1.52 -27.30
C ALA A 960 38.38 0.52 -26.42
N ALA A 961 37.18 0.89 -25.97
CA ALA A 961 36.26 0.04 -25.23
C ALA A 961 35.48 -0.94 -26.14
N GLY A 962 35.40 -0.67 -27.45
CA GLY A 962 34.65 -1.44 -28.44
C GLY A 962 34.91 -2.95 -28.37
N GLY A 963 33.86 -3.70 -28.00
CA GLY A 963 33.88 -5.17 -27.89
C GLY A 963 34.67 -5.74 -26.69
N LYS A 964 35.40 -4.91 -25.94
CA LYS A 964 36.24 -5.34 -24.80
C LYS A 964 35.62 -5.03 -23.44
N ILE A 965 34.75 -4.03 -23.39
CA ILE A 965 34.02 -3.61 -22.18
C ILE A 965 32.53 -3.79 -22.44
N ALA A 966 31.81 -4.28 -21.43
CA ALA A 966 30.37 -4.49 -21.55
C ALA A 966 29.63 -3.17 -21.79
N LYS A 967 28.60 -3.17 -22.65
CA LYS A 967 27.80 -1.96 -22.95
C LYS A 967 27.15 -1.33 -21.71
N HIS A 968 26.90 -2.14 -20.68
CA HIS A 968 26.31 -1.73 -19.42
C HIS A 968 27.36 -1.34 -18.36
N ASP A 969 28.63 -1.23 -18.73
CA ASP A 969 29.67 -0.75 -17.82
C ASP A 969 29.47 0.73 -17.50
N PRO A 970 29.38 1.14 -16.22
CA PRO A 970 29.10 2.53 -15.88
C PRO A 970 30.19 3.52 -16.27
N ILE A 971 31.46 3.09 -16.40
CA ILE A 971 32.53 3.97 -16.87
C ILE A 971 32.32 4.27 -18.36
N LEU A 972 31.94 3.27 -19.15
CA LEU A 972 31.62 3.47 -20.57
C LEU A 972 30.42 4.39 -20.76
N ILE A 973 29.34 4.15 -20.00
CA ILE A 973 28.15 5.01 -20.02
C ILE A 973 28.50 6.45 -19.63
N PHE A 974 29.33 6.63 -18.61
CA PHE A 974 29.80 7.94 -18.15
C PHE A 974 30.60 8.68 -19.23
N VAL A 975 31.54 7.99 -19.90
CA VAL A 975 32.31 8.57 -21.01
C VAL A 975 31.39 8.93 -22.18
N LYS A 976 30.43 8.07 -22.54
CA LYS A 976 29.42 8.34 -23.58
C LYS A 976 28.56 9.56 -23.26
N ASN A 977 28.08 9.72 -22.02
CA ASN A 977 27.29 10.88 -21.62
C ASN A 977 28.10 12.19 -21.71
N HIS A 978 29.40 12.14 -21.40
CA HIS A 978 30.30 13.29 -21.60
C HIS A 978 30.58 13.56 -23.08
N LEU A 979 30.67 12.54 -23.92
CA LEU A 979 30.77 12.69 -25.38
C LEU A 979 29.51 13.37 -25.94
N ALA A 980 28.34 12.92 -25.53
CA ALA A 980 27.07 13.56 -25.90
C ALA A 980 26.99 15.02 -25.45
N TYR A 981 27.47 15.33 -24.24
CA TYR A 981 27.58 16.72 -23.79
C TYR A 981 28.48 17.55 -24.71
N ALA A 982 29.67 17.05 -25.06
CA ALA A 982 30.61 17.75 -25.93
C ALA A 982 30.05 17.96 -27.35
N TYR A 983 29.38 16.96 -27.93
CA TYR A 983 28.65 17.11 -29.19
C TYR A 983 27.56 18.19 -29.11
N GLY A 984 26.77 18.19 -28.03
CA GLY A 984 25.74 19.20 -27.81
C GLY A 984 26.29 20.63 -27.74
N GLN A 985 27.43 20.83 -27.08
CA GLN A 985 28.11 22.15 -27.03
C GLN A 985 28.66 22.59 -28.39
N ARG A 986 28.89 21.66 -29.32
CA ARG A 986 29.32 21.92 -30.69
C ARG A 986 28.16 22.09 -31.69
N GLY A 987 26.92 22.00 -31.23
CA GLY A 987 25.74 22.03 -32.09
C GLY A 987 25.44 20.71 -32.81
N GLN A 988 26.17 19.63 -32.50
CA GLN A 988 25.94 18.27 -33.02
C GLN A 988 24.85 17.58 -32.19
N HIS A 989 23.64 18.15 -32.23
CA HIS A 989 22.55 17.76 -31.35
C HIS A 989 22.03 16.34 -31.62
N ASN A 990 22.01 15.89 -32.88
CA ASN A 990 21.48 14.57 -33.24
C ASN A 990 22.39 13.43 -32.74
N GLU A 991 23.70 13.61 -32.85
CA GLU A 991 24.72 12.70 -32.32
C GLU A 991 24.61 12.62 -30.79
N ALA A 992 24.43 13.77 -30.13
CA ALA A 992 24.20 13.84 -28.69
C ALA A 992 22.92 13.10 -28.28
N ILE A 993 21.79 13.33 -28.96
CA ILE A 993 20.51 12.65 -28.71
C ILE A 993 20.68 11.14 -28.88
N SER A 994 21.27 10.68 -29.98
CA SER A 994 21.45 9.25 -30.25
C SER A 994 22.20 8.54 -29.12
N ILE A 995 23.26 9.15 -28.58
CA ILE A 995 24.02 8.57 -27.48
C ILE A 995 23.19 8.57 -26.19
N LEU A 996 22.51 9.67 -25.87
CA LEU A 996 21.73 9.79 -24.65
C LEU A 996 20.51 8.86 -24.63
N GLU A 997 19.85 8.64 -25.79
CA GLU A 997 18.77 7.66 -25.92
C GLU A 997 19.26 6.21 -25.81
N GLU A 998 20.49 5.92 -26.23
CA GLU A 998 21.11 4.61 -26.03
C GLU A 998 21.48 4.38 -24.54
N THR A 999 22.06 5.37 -23.88
CA THR A 999 22.62 5.21 -22.53
C THR A 999 21.58 5.30 -21.42
N LEU A 1000 20.57 6.16 -21.57
CA LEU A 1000 19.59 6.44 -20.50
C LEU A 1000 18.84 5.18 -20.01
N PRO A 1001 18.29 4.30 -20.87
CA PRO A 1001 17.57 3.11 -20.42
C PRO A 1001 18.48 2.14 -19.65
N ILE A 1002 19.73 1.99 -20.10
CA ILE A 1002 20.73 1.13 -19.45
C ILE A 1002 21.08 1.71 -18.07
N GLN A 1003 21.26 3.02 -17.99
CA GLN A 1003 21.58 3.71 -16.76
C GLN A 1003 20.42 3.68 -15.75
N GLU A 1004 19.18 3.84 -16.20
CA GLU A 1004 17.97 3.66 -15.39
C GLU A 1004 17.88 2.24 -14.81
N GLN A 1005 18.25 1.21 -15.58
CA GLN A 1005 18.25 -0.18 -15.13
C GLN A 1005 19.31 -0.44 -14.04
N ILE A 1006 20.51 0.14 -14.16
CA ILE A 1006 21.63 -0.11 -13.24
C ILE A 1006 21.53 0.77 -11.98
N LEU A 1007 21.37 2.08 -12.17
CA LEU A 1007 21.45 3.09 -11.10
C LEU A 1007 20.07 3.44 -10.54
N GLY A 1008 19.01 3.23 -11.31
CA GLY A 1008 17.67 3.74 -11.01
C GLY A 1008 17.50 5.18 -11.46
N LYS A 1009 16.24 5.61 -11.56
CA LYS A 1009 15.84 6.93 -12.05
C LYS A 1009 16.20 8.09 -11.13
N SER A 1010 16.26 7.84 -9.82
CA SER A 1010 16.54 8.85 -8.80
C SER A 1010 18.03 9.10 -8.58
N HIS A 1011 18.90 8.33 -9.25
CA HIS A 1011 20.34 8.47 -9.10
C HIS A 1011 20.84 9.73 -9.81
N SER A 1012 21.76 10.47 -9.17
CA SER A 1012 22.25 11.77 -9.67
C SER A 1012 22.73 11.72 -11.12
N GLU A 1013 23.53 10.72 -11.50
CA GLU A 1013 23.97 10.56 -12.89
C GLU A 1013 22.79 10.42 -13.87
N THR A 1014 21.73 9.68 -13.48
CA THR A 1014 20.56 9.45 -14.35
C THR A 1014 19.78 10.75 -14.54
N LEU A 1015 19.66 11.55 -13.48
CA LEU A 1015 19.03 12.87 -13.53
C LEU A 1015 19.81 13.82 -14.44
N ILE A 1016 21.15 13.78 -14.42
CA ILE A 1016 22.01 14.57 -15.32
C ILE A 1016 21.81 14.15 -16.77
N THR A 1017 21.82 12.84 -17.06
CA THR A 1017 21.58 12.31 -18.42
C THR A 1017 20.20 12.72 -18.95
N GLN A 1018 19.15 12.63 -18.13
CA GLN A 1018 17.81 13.09 -18.48
C GLN A 1018 17.77 14.60 -18.74
N SER A 1019 18.46 15.40 -17.93
CA SER A 1019 18.56 16.86 -18.11
C SER A 1019 19.27 17.20 -19.43
N HIS A 1020 20.37 16.52 -19.75
CA HIS A 1020 21.07 16.70 -21.01
C HIS A 1020 20.20 16.32 -22.21
N LEU A 1021 19.49 15.19 -22.15
CA LEU A 1021 18.59 14.75 -23.22
C LEU A 1021 17.45 15.74 -23.44
N ALA A 1022 16.83 16.22 -22.36
CA ALA A 1022 15.83 17.26 -22.42
C ALA A 1022 16.36 18.53 -23.09
N ASN A 1023 17.57 18.97 -22.72
CA ASN A 1023 18.20 20.14 -23.32
C ASN A 1023 18.42 19.95 -24.82
N GLN A 1024 18.95 18.81 -25.27
CA GLN A 1024 19.14 18.56 -26.70
C GLN A 1024 17.81 18.56 -27.47
N TYR A 1025 16.73 18.03 -26.88
CA TYR A 1025 15.40 18.11 -27.48
C TYR A 1025 14.83 19.52 -27.57
N LEU A 1026 15.21 20.43 -26.66
CA LEU A 1026 14.85 21.84 -26.78
C LEU A 1026 15.59 22.51 -27.93
N GLU A 1027 16.90 22.25 -28.07
CA GLU A 1027 17.72 22.80 -29.16
C GLU A 1027 17.24 22.32 -30.54
N THR A 1028 16.84 21.05 -30.68
CA THR A 1028 16.27 20.53 -31.94
C THR A 1028 14.79 20.89 -32.17
N LYS A 1029 14.19 21.67 -31.25
CA LYS A 1029 12.75 22.05 -31.25
C LYS A 1029 11.79 20.85 -31.20
N GLU A 1030 12.24 19.72 -30.68
CA GLU A 1030 11.39 18.56 -30.37
C GLU A 1030 10.65 18.75 -29.03
N LEU A 1031 9.89 19.85 -28.93
CA LEU A 1031 9.31 20.36 -27.69
C LEU A 1031 8.45 19.31 -26.95
N THR A 1032 7.73 18.44 -27.67
CA THR A 1032 6.90 17.40 -27.05
C THR A 1032 7.74 16.35 -26.32
N LYS A 1033 8.90 15.97 -26.87
CA LYS A 1033 9.80 15.01 -26.22
C LYS A 1033 10.51 15.65 -25.04
N ALA A 1034 10.98 16.91 -25.20
CA ALA A 1034 11.57 17.68 -24.10
C ALA A 1034 10.61 17.80 -22.91
N ILE A 1035 9.34 18.21 -23.14
CA ILE A 1035 8.31 18.28 -22.10
C ILE A 1035 8.12 16.92 -21.43
N SER A 1036 8.03 15.83 -22.21
CA SER A 1036 7.83 14.50 -21.63
C SER A 1036 8.96 14.07 -20.69
N VAL A 1037 10.21 14.37 -21.02
CA VAL A 1037 11.36 14.06 -20.16
C VAL A 1037 11.37 14.95 -18.92
N LEU A 1038 11.15 16.25 -19.09
CA LEU A 1038 11.20 17.24 -18.01
C LEU A 1038 10.04 17.09 -17.00
N GLU A 1039 8.84 16.72 -17.45
CA GLU A 1039 7.71 16.41 -16.55
C GLU A 1039 7.99 15.19 -15.65
N GLU A 1040 8.79 14.24 -16.11
CA GLU A 1040 9.21 13.09 -15.31
C GLU A 1040 10.36 13.46 -14.36
N LEU A 1041 11.33 14.24 -14.86
CA LEU A 1041 12.56 14.59 -14.16
C LEU A 1041 12.35 15.54 -12.98
N VAL A 1042 11.61 16.64 -13.16
CA VAL A 1042 11.47 17.72 -12.17
C VAL A 1042 10.90 17.23 -10.83
N PRO A 1043 9.83 16.41 -10.77
CA PRO A 1043 9.31 15.90 -9.50
C PRO A 1043 10.32 15.00 -8.76
N ILE A 1044 11.10 14.21 -9.50
CA ILE A 1044 12.12 13.35 -8.93
C ILE A 1044 13.22 14.22 -8.33
N GLN A 1045 13.74 15.20 -9.07
CA GLN A 1045 14.75 16.15 -8.58
C GLN A 1045 14.29 16.95 -7.36
N ARG A 1046 13.03 17.40 -7.32
CA ARG A 1046 12.46 18.06 -6.13
C ARG A 1046 12.52 17.18 -4.89
N LYS A 1047 12.22 15.89 -5.04
CA LYS A 1047 12.24 14.91 -3.94
C LYS A 1047 13.66 14.52 -3.53
N THR A 1048 14.58 14.37 -4.49
CA THR A 1048 15.92 13.83 -4.25
C THR A 1048 16.96 14.89 -3.92
N LEU A 1049 16.98 15.99 -4.67
CA LEU A 1049 17.95 17.08 -4.55
C LEU A 1049 17.41 18.27 -3.75
N GLY A 1050 16.08 18.38 -3.67
CA GLY A 1050 15.38 19.51 -3.07
C GLY A 1050 15.00 20.59 -4.10
N GLN A 1051 14.03 21.42 -3.74
CA GLN A 1051 13.47 22.46 -4.62
C GLN A 1051 14.45 23.60 -4.92
N MET A 1052 15.40 23.86 -4.02
CA MET A 1052 16.39 24.94 -4.15
C MET A 1052 17.72 24.48 -4.76
N ASN A 1053 17.82 23.22 -5.19
CA ASN A 1053 19.01 22.72 -5.86
C ASN A 1053 19.13 23.35 -7.27
N ARG A 1054 20.36 23.68 -7.68
CA ARG A 1054 20.65 24.31 -8.98
C ARG A 1054 20.13 23.50 -10.17
N GLU A 1055 20.26 22.17 -10.14
CA GLU A 1055 19.80 21.27 -11.22
C GLU A 1055 18.28 21.22 -11.30
N THR A 1056 17.60 21.12 -10.15
CA THR A 1056 16.14 21.19 -10.06
C THR A 1056 15.64 22.50 -10.64
N MET A 1057 16.24 23.62 -10.24
CA MET A 1057 15.84 24.94 -10.72
C MET A 1057 16.06 25.12 -12.23
N CYS A 1058 17.14 24.55 -12.77
CA CYS A 1058 17.43 24.57 -14.21
C CYS A 1058 16.41 23.75 -15.01
N SER A 1059 16.09 22.53 -14.55
CA SER A 1059 15.13 21.66 -15.24
C SER A 1059 13.70 22.21 -15.16
N GLU A 1060 13.33 22.83 -14.04
CA GLU A 1060 12.08 23.59 -13.91
C GLU A 1060 12.01 24.74 -14.91
N ASN A 1061 13.11 25.47 -15.05
CA ASN A 1061 13.21 26.56 -16.01
C ASN A 1061 13.00 26.04 -17.44
N GLN A 1062 13.77 25.02 -17.82
CA GLN A 1062 13.63 24.36 -19.12
C GLN A 1062 12.20 23.86 -19.37
N LEU A 1063 11.51 23.31 -18.37
CA LEU A 1063 10.13 22.85 -18.52
C LEU A 1063 9.16 24.00 -18.82
N ALA A 1064 9.32 25.13 -18.13
CA ALA A 1064 8.46 26.30 -18.35
C ALA A 1064 8.72 26.95 -19.71
N GLU A 1065 9.98 27.02 -20.13
CA GLU A 1065 10.35 27.49 -21.47
C GLU A 1065 9.83 26.55 -22.57
N ALA A 1066 9.95 25.23 -22.37
CA ALA A 1066 9.39 24.24 -23.29
C ALA A 1066 7.88 24.42 -23.47
N TYR A 1067 7.15 24.65 -22.37
CA TYR A 1067 5.72 24.92 -22.40
C TYR A 1067 5.37 26.23 -23.09
N PHE A 1068 6.15 27.29 -22.85
CA PHE A 1068 5.98 28.58 -23.50
C PHE A 1068 6.17 28.46 -25.03
N ASN A 1069 7.26 27.80 -25.44
CA ASN A 1069 7.60 27.60 -26.85
C ASN A 1069 6.60 26.66 -27.56
N ASN A 1070 5.96 25.74 -26.82
CA ASN A 1070 4.88 24.88 -27.33
C ASN A 1070 3.50 25.55 -27.28
N GLN A 1071 3.44 26.88 -27.19
CA GLN A 1071 2.22 27.71 -27.13
C GLN A 1071 1.30 27.42 -25.93
N ASN A 1072 1.76 26.69 -24.90
CA ASN A 1072 1.02 26.48 -23.67
C ASN A 1072 1.38 27.54 -22.63
N VAL A 1073 1.05 28.79 -22.94
CA VAL A 1073 1.40 29.99 -22.14
C VAL A 1073 0.81 29.92 -20.73
N TYR A 1074 -0.38 29.33 -20.55
CA TYR A 1074 -0.99 29.19 -19.22
C TYR A 1074 -0.15 28.33 -18.29
N THR A 1075 0.28 27.15 -18.75
CA THR A 1075 1.10 26.24 -17.95
C THR A 1075 2.49 26.83 -17.71
N ALA A 1076 3.09 27.50 -18.70
CA ALA A 1076 4.34 28.23 -18.49
C ALA A 1076 4.20 29.32 -17.42
N LEU A 1077 3.18 30.19 -17.52
CA LEU A 1077 2.91 31.29 -16.58
C LEU A 1077 2.80 30.77 -15.15
N LYS A 1078 2.02 29.71 -14.97
CA LYS A 1078 1.81 29.09 -13.68
C LYS A 1078 3.16 28.57 -13.13
N LEU A 1079 4.02 27.96 -13.96
CA LEU A 1079 5.29 27.35 -13.53
C LEU A 1079 6.23 28.43 -13.01
N TYR A 1080 6.31 29.52 -13.76
CA TYR A 1080 7.04 30.72 -13.36
C TYR A 1080 6.49 31.35 -12.08
N GLU A 1081 5.16 31.36 -11.88
CA GLU A 1081 4.53 31.84 -10.63
C GLU A 1081 5.00 31.02 -9.42
N HIS A 1082 4.98 29.69 -9.54
CA HIS A 1082 5.47 28.79 -8.50
C HIS A 1082 6.97 29.00 -8.23
N MET A 1083 7.79 29.08 -9.28
CA MET A 1083 9.23 29.33 -9.13
C MET A 1083 9.50 30.66 -8.44
N ARG A 1084 8.76 31.72 -8.78
CA ARG A 1084 8.88 33.03 -8.12
C ARG A 1084 8.55 32.95 -6.63
N LEU A 1085 7.54 32.17 -6.24
CA LEU A 1085 7.17 31.98 -4.84
C LEU A 1085 8.24 31.21 -4.07
N VAL A 1086 8.70 30.07 -4.62
CA VAL A 1086 9.73 29.22 -4.00
C VAL A 1086 11.07 29.96 -3.88
N ARG A 1087 11.42 30.75 -4.89
CA ARG A 1087 12.70 31.48 -4.97
C ARG A 1087 12.65 32.91 -4.41
N ARG A 1088 11.53 33.31 -3.78
CA ARG A 1088 11.33 34.67 -3.23
C ARG A 1088 12.39 35.07 -2.21
N ASN A 1089 12.88 34.09 -1.44
CA ASN A 1089 13.86 34.30 -0.39
C ASN A 1089 15.31 34.26 -0.90
N LEU A 1090 15.54 34.01 -2.20
CA LEU A 1090 16.87 34.18 -2.80
C LEU A 1090 17.20 35.67 -2.91
N GLY A 1091 18.47 36.01 -2.69
CA GLY A 1091 18.97 37.38 -2.83
C GLY A 1091 18.62 37.98 -4.20
N GLN A 1092 18.38 39.29 -4.25
CA GLN A 1092 17.94 40.01 -5.47
C GLN A 1092 18.90 39.88 -6.66
N SER A 1093 20.17 39.57 -6.41
CA SER A 1093 21.18 39.34 -7.45
C SER A 1093 21.18 37.92 -8.04
N ASN A 1094 20.38 36.98 -7.50
CA ASN A 1094 20.40 35.57 -7.94
C ASN A 1094 19.76 35.38 -9.33
N GLU A 1095 20.52 34.81 -10.27
CA GLU A 1095 20.08 34.61 -11.65
C GLU A 1095 18.82 33.74 -11.79
N HIS A 1096 18.69 32.67 -10.99
CA HIS A 1096 17.53 31.77 -11.06
C HIS A 1096 16.23 32.45 -10.60
N ARG A 1097 16.33 33.45 -9.72
CA ARG A 1097 15.20 34.29 -9.32
C ARG A 1097 14.83 35.27 -10.43
N LYS A 1098 15.81 36.02 -10.96
CA LYS A 1098 15.59 36.96 -12.07
C LYS A 1098 14.98 36.28 -13.29
N TRP A 1099 15.45 35.08 -13.62
CA TRP A 1099 14.91 34.31 -14.74
C TRP A 1099 13.45 33.89 -14.52
N ALA A 1100 13.10 33.50 -13.28
CA ALA A 1100 11.72 33.17 -12.94
C ALA A 1100 10.79 34.40 -12.99
N GLU A 1101 11.27 35.55 -12.53
CA GLU A 1101 10.54 36.83 -12.58
C GLU A 1101 10.34 37.29 -14.03
N ALA A 1102 11.40 37.33 -14.84
CA ALA A 1102 11.34 37.71 -16.25
C ALA A 1102 10.44 36.76 -17.07
N GLY A 1103 10.55 35.44 -16.84
CA GLY A 1103 9.71 34.47 -17.51
C GLY A 1103 8.23 34.59 -17.12
N TYR A 1104 7.93 34.90 -15.85
CA TYR A 1104 6.57 35.21 -15.41
C TYR A 1104 6.01 36.44 -16.14
N GLU A 1105 6.77 37.53 -16.20
CA GLU A 1105 6.36 38.78 -16.87
C GLU A 1105 6.09 38.54 -18.36
N LYS A 1106 7.03 37.88 -19.06
CA LYS A 1106 6.88 37.50 -20.46
C LYS A 1106 5.62 36.67 -20.72
N CYS A 1107 5.36 35.68 -19.88
CA CYS A 1107 4.14 34.85 -20.00
C CYS A 1107 2.88 35.64 -19.68
N ALA A 1108 2.92 36.53 -18.68
CA ALA A 1108 1.77 37.32 -18.26
C ALA A 1108 1.36 38.34 -19.33
N GLU A 1109 2.32 39.00 -19.98
CA GLU A 1109 2.08 39.90 -21.12
C GLU A 1109 1.50 39.13 -22.31
N THR A 1110 2.10 37.99 -22.67
CA THR A 1110 1.62 37.14 -23.77
C THR A 1110 0.20 36.63 -23.49
N TRP A 1111 -0.09 36.25 -22.25
CA TRP A 1111 -1.43 35.81 -21.80
C TRP A 1111 -2.46 36.93 -21.86
N LYS A 1112 -2.11 38.14 -21.38
CA LYS A 1112 -2.98 39.34 -21.48
C LYS A 1112 -3.30 39.66 -22.93
N TRP A 1113 -2.31 39.59 -23.82
CA TRP A 1113 -2.51 39.88 -25.24
C TRP A 1113 -3.39 38.83 -25.93
N THR A 1114 -3.19 37.54 -25.63
CA THR A 1114 -4.05 36.46 -26.19
C THR A 1114 -5.47 36.50 -25.64
N TRP A 1115 -5.68 36.96 -24.41
CA TRP A 1115 -7.03 37.13 -23.84
C TRP A 1115 -7.73 38.38 -24.38
N MET A 1116 -7.02 39.49 -24.63
CA MET A 1116 -7.60 40.70 -25.25
C MET A 1116 -7.98 40.52 -26.73
N ARG A 1117 -7.42 39.50 -27.40
CA ARG A 1117 -7.66 39.22 -28.83
C ARG A 1117 -8.79 38.19 -29.06
N ARG A 1118 -9.24 37.53 -28.00
CA ARG A 1118 -10.41 36.63 -27.98
C ARG A 1118 -11.61 37.38 -27.45
#